data_AF-K7M362-F1
#
_entry.id   AF-K7M362-F1
#
_cell.length_a   1.000
_cell.length_b   1.000
_cell.length_c   1.000
_cell.angle_alpha   90.00
_cell.angle_beta   90.00
_cell.angle_gamma   90.00
#
_symmetry.space_group_name_H-M   'P 1'
#
loop_
_entity.id
_entity.type
_entity.pdbx_description
1 polymer ?
#
loop_
_entity_poly.entity_id
_entity_poly.type
_entity_poly.pdbx_seq_one_letter_code
_entity_poly.pdbx_strand_id
1 'polypeptide(L)'
;MTFANSRSASFEDDPELAKFPSTNGDNGVKIKFHIDGTQIPEPSSNMAQKKVTGKFLKARMLSRVFSEDYDRVNRRVLDPRGQTIHRWNKIFLVACLASLFVDPLFFYLPVVRDEVCIDIGITIEVILTLVRSVVDVFYVFQILMKFRTAFVAPSSRVFGRGELVVGYYKIAFRYLRKGFWLDFVAALPLPQVLIWIVIPALRGSTMANTKNVLRFFIIFQYIPRLVLIFPLSSQIVKATGVVTETAWAGAAYNLMLYMLASHILGACWYLLSIERQEACWRSVCDLEKSFCQYGFFDCHRVKDALRVSWFMASNITNLCSPNANDDFYQFGIYADAVTSKVTSSAFFNKYFFCLWWGLRNLSSLGQGLLTSTHVGEIMVAIVVATLGLVLFALLIGNMQTYLQSTTVRLEEWRVKRTDTEQWMHHRQLPPELRETVRKYDQYKWLATRGVDEEALLKGLPVDLRRDIKRHLCLDLVRGVPLFDQMDERMLDAICERLKPALCTEGTFLVREGDPVNEMLFIIRGHLDSYTTNGGRAGFFNSCRIGPGDFCGEELLTWALDPRPSVILPSSTRTVKSISEVEAFALIAEDLKFVASQFRRLHSKQLRHKFRFYSHHWRTWAACFIQAAWRRHKKRKQVAELRARAINVNIAEPETPTRTDSGLVSSLQKPAEPDFSVDE
;
A
#
# COMPACT_ATOMS: atom_id res chain seq x y z
N MET A 1 -17.90 -9.06 17.96
CA MET A 1 -18.84 -8.54 16.94
C MET A 1 -18.72 -9.44 15.73
N THR A 2 -19.81 -10.11 15.38
CA THR A 2 -19.95 -11.19 14.39
C THR A 2 -19.53 -10.76 12.99
N PHE A 3 -18.55 -11.45 12.41
CA PHE A 3 -18.19 -11.34 11.00
C PHE A 3 -19.13 -12.23 10.17
N ALA A 4 -19.94 -11.61 9.29
CA ALA A 4 -20.71 -12.30 8.29
C ALA A 4 -20.29 -11.81 6.89
N ASN A 5 -20.03 -12.80 6.04
CA ASN A 5 -19.57 -12.78 4.66
C ASN A 5 -20.29 -11.78 3.73
N SER A 6 -19.51 -11.04 2.93
CA SER A 6 -19.96 -10.56 1.62
C SER A 6 -18.94 -10.98 0.56
N ARG A 7 -19.43 -11.76 -0.40
CA ARG A 7 -18.72 -12.39 -1.51
C ARG A 7 -18.09 -11.35 -2.44
N SER A 8 -16.82 -11.57 -2.78
CA SER A 8 -16.17 -11.00 -3.96
C SER A 8 -16.64 -11.75 -5.21
N ALA A 9 -17.23 -11.04 -6.17
CA ALA A 9 -17.46 -11.57 -7.51
C ALA A 9 -16.17 -11.42 -8.33
N SER A 10 -15.65 -12.55 -8.80
CA SER A 10 -14.62 -12.66 -9.83
C SER A 10 -15.20 -12.28 -11.18
N PHE A 11 -14.53 -11.40 -11.93
CA PHE A 11 -14.74 -11.27 -13.37
C PHE A 11 -13.77 -12.21 -14.08
N GLU A 12 -14.31 -13.06 -14.94
CA GLU A 12 -13.60 -13.89 -15.92
C GLU A 12 -12.92 -13.02 -16.97
N ASP A 13 -11.63 -13.28 -17.20
CA ASP A 13 -10.88 -12.81 -18.36
C ASP A 13 -11.18 -13.76 -19.53
N ASP A 14 -11.68 -13.21 -20.65
CA ASP A 14 -11.61 -13.87 -21.97
C ASP A 14 -11.07 -12.88 -23.02
N PRO A 15 -10.18 -13.31 -23.94
CA PRO A 15 -9.36 -12.41 -24.75
C PRO A 15 -9.93 -12.22 -26.17
N GLU A 16 -10.00 -10.97 -26.66
CA GLU A 16 -10.19 -10.73 -28.09
C GLU A 16 -9.23 -9.71 -28.70
N LEU A 17 -8.82 -10.10 -29.90
CA LEU A 17 -7.70 -9.71 -30.73
C LEU A 17 -8.07 -8.52 -31.64
N ALA A 18 -7.32 -7.42 -31.61
CA ALA A 18 -7.43 -6.38 -32.64
C ALA A 18 -6.25 -6.47 -33.62
N LYS A 19 -6.52 -7.02 -34.81
CA LYS A 19 -5.63 -6.97 -35.99
C LYS A 19 -5.61 -5.55 -36.56
N PHE A 20 -4.43 -4.93 -36.65
CA PHE A 20 -4.20 -3.73 -37.46
C PHE A 20 -3.91 -4.10 -38.92
N PRO A 21 -4.44 -3.35 -39.92
CA PRO A 21 -4.21 -3.63 -41.32
C PRO A 21 -2.85 -3.09 -41.81
N SER A 22 -2.18 -3.89 -42.65
CA SER A 22 -0.96 -3.54 -43.37
C SER A 22 -1.26 -2.66 -44.59
N THR A 23 -0.65 -1.47 -44.67
CA THR A 23 -0.57 -0.65 -45.88
C THR A 23 0.73 -0.98 -46.64
N ASN A 24 0.57 -1.46 -47.88
CA ASN A 24 1.65 -1.67 -48.86
C ASN A 24 1.80 -0.43 -49.75
N GLY A 25 3.06 -0.07 -50.03
CA GLY A 25 3.49 0.63 -51.25
C GLY A 25 3.45 2.14 -51.23
N ASP A 26 4.62 2.80 -51.11
CA ASP A 26 5.16 3.56 -52.24
C ASP A 26 6.66 3.90 -52.08
N ASN A 27 7.42 3.70 -53.16
CA ASN A 27 8.86 3.98 -53.25
C ASN A 27 9.07 5.43 -53.70
N GLY A 28 9.28 6.36 -52.75
CA GLY A 28 9.56 7.76 -53.05
C GLY A 28 10.98 8.20 -52.68
N VAL A 29 11.82 8.46 -53.68
CA VAL A 29 13.15 9.08 -53.57
C VAL A 29 13.01 10.51 -53.02
N LYS A 30 13.58 10.80 -51.84
CA LYS A 30 13.64 12.17 -51.28
C LYS A 30 14.80 12.96 -51.87
N ILE A 31 14.52 13.84 -52.83
CA ILE A 31 15.40 14.94 -53.27
C ILE A 31 15.16 16.14 -52.34
N LYS A 32 16.25 16.76 -51.83
CA LYS A 32 16.19 17.93 -50.94
C LYS A 32 16.77 19.13 -51.69
N PHE A 33 15.98 20.19 -51.84
CA PHE A 33 16.39 21.48 -52.43
C PHE A 33 16.80 22.46 -51.31
N HIS A 34 17.80 23.31 -51.55
CA HIS A 34 18.06 24.51 -50.75
C HIS A 34 17.36 25.72 -51.38
N ILE A 35 17.19 26.78 -50.58
CA ILE A 35 16.28 27.93 -50.76
C ILE A 35 16.43 28.68 -52.11
N ASP A 36 17.51 28.48 -52.87
CA ASP A 36 17.77 29.14 -54.17
C ASP A 36 17.70 28.19 -55.41
N GLY A 37 17.04 27.03 -55.30
CA GLY A 37 16.57 26.27 -56.48
C GLY A 37 17.62 25.61 -57.38
N THR A 38 18.91 25.63 -57.05
CA THR A 38 19.99 25.04 -57.86
C THR A 38 20.46 23.67 -57.33
N GLN A 39 20.54 22.66 -58.21
CA GLN A 39 21.08 21.32 -57.91
C GLN A 39 22.57 21.24 -58.27
N ILE A 40 23.41 20.79 -57.34
CA ILE A 40 24.82 20.40 -57.59
C ILE A 40 25.02 18.95 -57.09
N PRO A 41 25.62 18.04 -57.88
CA PRO A 41 25.92 16.68 -57.41
C PRO A 41 27.10 16.69 -56.43
N GLU A 42 26.89 16.24 -55.18
CA GLU A 42 28.00 16.00 -54.23
C GLU A 42 28.85 14.78 -54.65
N PRO A 43 30.19 14.83 -54.53
CA PRO A 43 31.08 13.73 -54.89
C PRO A 43 30.98 12.56 -53.88
N SER A 44 31.06 11.33 -54.41
CA SER A 44 30.76 10.05 -53.76
C SER A 44 31.65 9.64 -52.56
N SER A 45 32.60 10.46 -52.13
CA SER A 45 33.51 10.16 -51.01
C SER A 45 32.88 10.37 -49.61
N ASN A 46 31.85 11.21 -49.49
CA ASN A 46 31.16 11.46 -48.20
C ASN A 46 30.16 10.35 -47.80
N MET A 47 29.79 9.45 -48.72
CA MET A 47 28.85 8.35 -48.41
C MET A 47 29.45 7.29 -47.49
N ALA A 48 30.77 7.04 -47.56
CA ALA A 48 31.42 6.06 -46.69
C ALA A 48 31.44 6.54 -45.23
N GLN A 49 31.79 7.82 -44.99
CA GLN A 49 31.78 8.42 -43.65
C GLN A 49 30.36 8.56 -43.09
N LYS A 50 29.37 8.94 -43.91
CA LYS A 50 27.93 8.95 -43.51
C LYS A 50 27.40 7.54 -43.22
N LYS A 51 27.83 6.50 -43.95
CA LYS A 51 27.46 5.09 -43.66
C LYS A 51 28.07 4.60 -42.34
N VAL A 52 29.31 4.95 -42.02
CA VAL A 52 29.96 4.55 -40.75
C VAL A 52 29.32 5.26 -39.56
N THR A 53 29.11 6.58 -39.65
CA THR A 53 28.37 7.34 -38.61
C THR A 53 26.92 6.88 -38.47
N GLY A 54 26.24 6.58 -39.58
CA GLY A 54 24.91 6.00 -39.61
C GLY A 54 24.83 4.63 -38.94
N LYS A 55 25.79 3.72 -39.20
CA LYS A 55 25.89 2.42 -38.51
C LYS A 55 26.17 2.58 -37.01
N PHE A 56 27.04 3.52 -36.63
CA PHE A 56 27.35 3.79 -35.22
C PHE A 56 26.14 4.37 -34.47
N LEU A 57 25.37 5.26 -35.10
CA LEU A 57 24.11 5.78 -34.57
C LEU A 57 23.04 4.69 -34.48
N LYS A 58 22.92 3.81 -35.48
CA LYS A 58 21.97 2.68 -35.46
C LYS A 58 22.32 1.65 -34.37
N ALA A 59 23.59 1.33 -34.17
CA ALA A 59 24.06 0.49 -33.07
C ALA A 59 23.86 1.16 -31.70
N ARG A 60 24.01 2.50 -31.63
CA ARG A 60 23.73 3.28 -30.42
C ARG A 60 22.24 3.29 -30.08
N MET A 61 21.35 3.40 -31.08
CA MET A 61 19.89 3.26 -30.95
C MET A 61 19.49 1.85 -30.50
N LEU A 62 20.07 0.79 -31.07
CA LEU A 62 19.77 -0.60 -30.65
C LEU A 62 20.25 -0.94 -29.23
N SER A 63 21.12 -0.11 -28.63
CA SER A 63 21.64 -0.35 -27.27
C SER A 63 20.74 0.20 -26.16
N ARG A 64 19.67 0.93 -26.50
CA ARG A 64 18.73 1.55 -25.55
C ARG A 64 17.30 1.24 -25.97
N VAL A 65 16.48 0.78 -25.03
CA VAL A 65 15.09 0.39 -25.27
C VAL A 65 14.23 0.96 -24.15
N PHE A 66 13.03 1.45 -24.46
CA PHE A 66 12.06 1.82 -23.42
C PHE A 66 11.55 0.56 -22.71
N SER A 67 11.15 0.67 -21.44
CA SER A 67 10.65 -0.51 -20.70
C SER A 67 9.43 -1.15 -21.37
N GLU A 68 8.57 -0.36 -21.99
CA GLU A 68 7.36 -0.82 -22.69
C GLU A 68 7.67 -1.65 -23.95
N ASP A 69 8.78 -1.35 -24.63
CA ASP A 69 9.22 -2.09 -25.82
C ASP A 69 10.18 -3.24 -25.50
N TYR A 70 10.49 -3.45 -24.22
CA TYR A 70 11.51 -4.40 -23.79
C TYR A 70 11.22 -5.84 -24.23
N ASP A 71 9.96 -6.26 -24.09
CA ASP A 71 9.50 -7.61 -24.43
C ASP A 71 9.72 -7.95 -25.91
N ARG A 72 9.86 -6.93 -26.78
CA ARG A 72 10.08 -7.09 -28.22
C ARG A 72 11.55 -7.27 -28.61
N VAL A 73 12.51 -6.87 -27.76
CA VAL A 73 13.89 -6.65 -28.21
C VAL A 73 14.89 -7.71 -27.74
N ASN A 74 14.77 -8.27 -26.52
CA ASN A 74 15.71 -9.33 -26.11
C ASN A 74 15.33 -10.05 -24.79
N ARG A 75 15.00 -11.35 -24.84
CA ARG A 75 14.65 -12.16 -23.64
C ARG A 75 15.83 -12.56 -22.74
N ARG A 76 17.09 -12.33 -23.17
CA ARG A 76 18.29 -12.80 -22.44
C ARG A 76 18.82 -11.81 -21.41
N VAL A 77 18.56 -10.53 -21.60
CA VAL A 77 18.78 -9.50 -20.57
C VAL A 77 17.55 -9.54 -19.65
N LEU A 78 17.66 -9.05 -18.42
CA LEU A 78 16.55 -8.94 -17.48
C LEU A 78 16.21 -7.48 -17.23
N ASP A 79 14.91 -7.15 -17.23
CA ASP A 79 14.44 -5.82 -16.86
C ASP A 79 14.59 -5.64 -15.33
N PRO A 80 15.32 -4.62 -14.85
CA PRO A 80 15.41 -4.31 -13.42
C PRO A 80 14.06 -4.02 -12.74
N ARG A 81 13.01 -3.67 -13.51
CA ARG A 81 11.63 -3.46 -13.02
C ARG A 81 10.74 -4.70 -13.18
N GLY A 82 11.27 -5.78 -13.73
CA GLY A 82 10.53 -7.02 -13.97
C GLY A 82 10.23 -7.79 -12.68
N GLN A 83 9.09 -8.50 -12.66
CA GLN A 83 8.69 -9.33 -11.53
C GLN A 83 9.72 -10.42 -11.19
N THR A 84 10.48 -10.89 -12.20
CA THR A 84 11.57 -11.87 -12.03
C THR A 84 12.70 -11.34 -11.15
N ILE A 85 13.17 -10.11 -11.40
CA ILE A 85 14.19 -9.44 -10.59
C ILE A 85 13.66 -9.13 -9.18
N HIS A 86 12.40 -8.69 -9.06
CA HIS A 86 11.79 -8.45 -7.75
C HIS A 86 11.71 -9.72 -6.90
N ARG A 87 11.25 -10.83 -7.48
CA ARG A 87 11.19 -12.13 -6.80
C ARG A 87 12.59 -12.64 -6.45
N TRP A 88 13.54 -12.53 -7.38
CA TRP A 88 14.93 -12.92 -7.15
C TRP A 88 15.57 -12.12 -6.02
N ASN A 89 15.40 -10.79 -5.99
CA ASN A 89 15.94 -9.95 -4.92
C ASN A 89 15.38 -10.32 -3.54
N LYS A 90 14.09 -10.68 -3.45
CA LYS A 90 13.49 -11.20 -2.21
C LYS A 90 14.11 -12.55 -1.79
N ILE A 91 14.24 -13.50 -2.72
CA ILE A 91 14.89 -14.80 -2.47
C ILE A 91 16.35 -14.61 -2.03
N PHE A 92 17.08 -13.75 -2.72
CA PHE A 92 18.48 -13.46 -2.41
C PHE A 92 18.65 -12.77 -1.06
N LEU A 93 17.72 -11.89 -0.66
CA LEU A 93 17.69 -11.30 0.68
C LEU A 93 17.58 -12.39 1.77
N VAL A 94 16.68 -13.38 1.57
CA VAL A 94 16.54 -14.52 2.50
C VAL A 94 17.84 -15.34 2.55
N ALA A 95 18.48 -15.59 1.40
CA ALA A 95 19.77 -16.29 1.36
C ALA A 95 20.89 -15.50 2.08
N CYS A 96 20.92 -14.16 1.96
CA CYS A 96 21.84 -13.32 2.71
C CYS A 96 21.59 -13.39 4.22
N LEU A 97 20.34 -13.41 4.67
CA LEU A 97 20.03 -13.55 6.10
C LEU A 97 20.42 -14.92 6.65
N ALA A 98 20.18 -15.98 5.87
CA ALA A 98 20.65 -17.33 6.21
C ALA A 98 22.19 -17.39 6.28
N SER A 99 22.89 -16.73 5.35
CA SER A 99 24.35 -16.57 5.36
C SER A 99 24.85 -15.95 6.65
N LEU A 100 24.27 -14.80 7.05
CA LEU A 100 24.65 -14.12 8.29
C LEU A 100 24.35 -14.96 9.54
N PHE A 101 23.35 -15.83 9.50
CA PHE A 101 23.07 -16.75 10.61
C PHE A 101 24.10 -17.89 10.70
N VAL A 102 24.51 -18.44 9.56
CA VAL A 102 25.46 -19.57 9.47
C VAL A 102 26.88 -19.15 9.84
N ASP A 103 27.33 -17.96 9.42
CA ASP A 103 28.72 -17.52 9.60
C ASP A 103 29.21 -17.56 11.07
N PRO A 104 28.46 -17.05 12.09
CA PRO A 104 28.87 -17.15 13.49
C PRO A 104 28.86 -18.57 14.05
N LEU A 105 28.17 -19.53 13.41
CA LEU A 105 28.15 -20.91 13.91
C LEU A 105 29.54 -21.55 13.88
N PHE A 106 30.43 -21.08 12.99
CA PHE A 106 31.81 -21.55 12.93
C PHE A 106 32.61 -21.19 14.20
N PHE A 107 32.17 -20.22 15.01
CA PHE A 107 32.80 -19.93 16.31
C PHE A 107 32.60 -21.03 17.34
N TYR A 108 31.65 -21.94 17.14
CA TYR A 108 31.45 -23.12 17.99
C TYR A 108 32.33 -24.33 17.62
N LEU A 109 33.18 -24.21 16.59
CA LEU A 109 34.08 -25.30 16.18
C LEU A 109 35.08 -25.72 17.25
N PRO A 110 35.76 -24.80 17.96
CA PRO A 110 36.66 -25.17 19.05
C PRO A 110 35.85 -25.72 20.22
N VAL A 111 36.25 -26.89 20.73
CA VAL A 111 35.63 -27.57 21.86
C VAL A 111 36.70 -27.86 22.90
N VAL A 112 36.42 -27.52 24.16
CA VAL A 112 37.30 -27.85 25.28
C VAL A 112 36.97 -29.24 25.78
N ARG A 113 37.99 -30.08 25.96
CA ARG A 113 37.88 -31.41 26.59
C ARG A 113 38.29 -31.32 28.07
N ASP A 114 37.79 -32.27 28.87
CA ASP A 114 38.07 -32.33 30.31
C ASP A 114 39.56 -32.49 30.64
N GLU A 115 40.34 -33.04 29.70
CA GLU A 115 41.80 -33.22 29.80
C GLU A 115 42.60 -31.93 29.55
N VAL A 116 41.97 -30.75 29.59
CA VAL A 116 42.61 -29.44 29.40
C VAL A 116 43.29 -29.31 28.03
N CYS A 117 42.53 -29.64 26.99
CA CYS A 117 42.94 -29.43 25.61
C CYS A 117 41.77 -28.96 24.74
N ILE A 118 42.10 -28.34 23.60
CA ILE A 118 41.15 -27.87 22.60
C ILE A 118 41.20 -28.78 21.38
N ASP A 119 40.02 -29.18 20.93
CA ASP A 119 39.79 -30.00 19.75
C ASP A 119 38.87 -29.25 18.77
N ILE A 120 38.82 -29.67 17.51
CA ILE A 120 37.90 -29.14 16.50
C ILE A 120 36.81 -30.18 16.24
N GLY A 121 35.55 -29.78 16.43
CA GLY A 121 34.40 -30.66 16.22
C GLY A 121 34.16 -31.00 14.74
N ILE A 122 34.76 -32.10 14.25
CA ILE A 122 34.69 -32.56 12.85
C ILE A 122 33.25 -32.66 12.33
N THR A 123 32.31 -33.17 13.14
CA THR A 123 30.91 -33.31 12.72
C THR A 123 30.27 -31.95 12.42
N ILE A 124 30.53 -30.94 13.27
CA ILE A 124 30.00 -29.58 13.09
C ILE A 124 30.68 -28.92 11.88
N GLU A 125 31.98 -29.13 11.73
CA GLU A 125 32.79 -28.66 10.60
C GLU A 125 32.21 -29.10 9.24
N VAL A 126 31.92 -30.40 9.09
CA VAL A 126 31.34 -30.95 7.85
C VAL A 126 29.94 -30.38 7.59
N ILE A 127 29.09 -30.33 8.62
CA ILE A 127 27.72 -29.83 8.46
C ILE A 127 27.72 -28.34 8.07
N LEU A 128 28.49 -27.52 8.77
CA LEU A 128 28.55 -26.08 8.50
C LEU A 128 29.14 -25.78 7.13
N THR A 129 30.17 -26.50 6.69
CA THR A 129 30.75 -26.32 5.35
C THR A 129 29.78 -26.73 4.23
N LEU A 130 28.98 -27.78 4.41
CA LEU A 130 27.93 -28.16 3.47
C LEU A 130 26.85 -27.07 3.37
N VAL A 131 26.30 -26.65 4.51
CA VAL A 131 25.26 -25.60 4.54
C VAL A 131 25.79 -24.29 3.95
N ARG A 132 27.03 -23.91 4.31
CA ARG A 132 27.68 -22.71 3.77
C ARG A 132 27.87 -22.81 2.27
N SER A 133 28.28 -23.96 1.73
CA SER A 133 28.46 -24.13 0.28
C SER A 133 27.14 -23.95 -0.48
N VAL A 134 26.02 -24.46 0.05
CA VAL A 134 24.68 -24.25 -0.54
C VAL A 134 24.33 -22.75 -0.60
N VAL A 135 24.60 -22.01 0.47
CA VAL A 135 24.31 -20.57 0.53
C VAL A 135 25.20 -19.76 -0.43
N ASP A 136 26.48 -20.14 -0.61
CA ASP A 136 27.38 -19.47 -1.57
C ASP A 136 26.91 -19.55 -3.02
N VAL A 137 26.20 -20.62 -3.40
CA VAL A 137 25.62 -20.75 -4.76
C VAL A 137 24.69 -19.58 -5.09
N PHE A 138 23.94 -19.07 -4.10
CA PHE A 138 23.05 -17.91 -4.31
C PHE A 138 23.84 -16.63 -4.62
N TYR A 139 25.02 -16.44 -4.01
CA TYR A 139 25.88 -15.29 -4.30
C TYR A 139 26.47 -15.38 -5.71
N VAL A 140 26.90 -16.58 -6.14
CA VAL A 140 27.35 -16.80 -7.52
C VAL A 140 26.23 -16.49 -8.51
N PHE A 141 25.02 -16.99 -8.26
CA PHE A 141 23.88 -16.70 -9.14
C PHE A 141 23.53 -15.21 -9.14
N GLN A 142 23.64 -14.51 -8.01
CA GLN A 142 23.41 -13.06 -7.95
C GLN A 142 24.39 -12.28 -8.84
N ILE A 143 25.66 -12.66 -8.85
CA ILE A 143 26.67 -12.06 -9.75
C ILE A 143 26.26 -12.28 -11.22
N LEU A 144 25.88 -13.51 -11.57
CA LEU A 144 25.41 -13.85 -12.94
C LEU A 144 24.16 -13.04 -13.33
N MET A 145 23.21 -12.87 -12.42
CA MET A 145 22.00 -12.08 -12.63
C MET A 145 22.32 -10.60 -12.85
N LYS A 146 23.22 -10.01 -12.07
CA LYS A 146 23.62 -8.61 -12.23
C LYS A 146 24.35 -8.34 -13.55
N PHE A 147 25.13 -9.29 -14.07
CA PHE A 147 25.70 -9.18 -15.42
C PHE A 147 24.65 -9.21 -16.54
N ARG A 148 23.47 -9.79 -16.28
CA ARG A 148 22.35 -9.85 -17.22
C ARG A 148 21.26 -8.80 -16.96
N THR A 149 21.36 -7.98 -15.92
CA THR A 149 20.30 -7.01 -15.58
C THR A 149 20.56 -5.68 -16.27
N ALA A 150 19.58 -5.18 -17.03
CA ALA A 150 19.67 -3.86 -17.66
C ALA A 150 19.70 -2.75 -16.61
N PHE A 151 20.12 -1.55 -16.99
CA PHE A 151 20.07 -0.39 -16.11
C PHE A 151 19.39 0.79 -16.78
N VAL A 152 18.72 1.62 -15.98
CA VAL A 152 18.14 2.88 -16.44
C VAL A 152 19.25 3.89 -16.74
N ALA A 153 19.27 4.44 -17.96
CA ALA A 153 20.23 5.43 -18.40
C ALA A 153 20.10 6.71 -17.55
N PRO A 154 21.19 7.24 -16.94
CA PRO A 154 21.11 8.43 -16.10
C PRO A 154 20.46 9.65 -16.78
N SER A 155 20.70 9.83 -18.08
CA SER A 155 20.12 10.91 -18.89
C SER A 155 18.59 10.84 -19.03
N SER A 156 18.00 9.67 -18.83
CA SER A 156 16.56 9.43 -18.99
C SER A 156 15.77 9.46 -17.69
N ARG A 157 16.42 9.78 -16.56
CA ARG A 157 15.76 9.85 -15.24
C ARG A 157 14.78 11.01 -15.10
N VAL A 158 14.96 12.08 -15.89
CA VAL A 158 14.19 13.33 -15.77
C VAL A 158 12.72 13.15 -16.17
N PHE A 159 12.43 12.24 -17.10
CA PHE A 159 11.06 12.04 -17.62
C PHE A 159 10.33 10.81 -17.07
N GLY A 160 10.87 10.11 -16.04
CA GLY A 160 10.27 8.90 -15.46
C GLY A 160 10.24 7.65 -16.37
N ARG A 161 10.22 7.84 -17.70
CA ARG A 161 10.17 6.79 -18.72
C ARG A 161 11.42 5.93 -18.82
N GLY A 162 12.58 6.44 -18.37
CA GLY A 162 13.79 5.66 -18.14
C GLY A 162 14.19 4.67 -19.24
N GLU A 163 14.93 5.11 -20.26
CA GLU A 163 15.54 4.21 -21.26
C GLU A 163 16.44 3.16 -20.59
N LEU A 164 16.18 1.89 -20.85
CA LEU A 164 16.99 0.76 -20.41
C LEU A 164 18.16 0.57 -21.36
N VAL A 165 19.39 0.54 -20.82
CA VAL A 165 20.58 0.17 -21.59
C VAL A 165 20.71 -1.35 -21.58
N VAL A 166 20.55 -1.97 -22.75
CA VAL A 166 20.48 -3.44 -22.94
C VAL A 166 21.81 -4.03 -23.43
N GLY A 167 22.77 -3.19 -23.83
CA GLY A 167 24.07 -3.66 -24.35
C GLY A 167 24.94 -4.35 -23.29
N TYR A 168 25.23 -5.64 -23.48
CA TYR A 168 26.02 -6.48 -22.55
C TYR A 168 27.34 -5.84 -22.10
N TYR A 169 28.13 -5.28 -23.03
CA TYR A 169 29.40 -4.62 -22.69
C TYR A 169 29.21 -3.42 -21.75
N LYS A 170 28.18 -2.61 -21.98
CA LYS A 170 27.88 -1.44 -21.13
C LYS A 170 27.39 -1.86 -19.75
N ILE A 171 26.58 -2.92 -19.68
CA ILE A 171 26.10 -3.51 -18.42
C ILE A 171 27.29 -4.02 -17.60
N ALA A 172 28.11 -4.90 -18.21
CA ALA A 172 29.29 -5.48 -17.56
C ALA A 172 30.27 -4.41 -17.07
N PHE A 173 30.65 -3.45 -17.93
CA PHE A 173 31.57 -2.38 -17.56
C PHE A 173 31.06 -1.53 -16.39
N ARG A 174 29.76 -1.19 -16.41
CA ARG A 174 29.15 -0.42 -15.32
C ARG A 174 29.14 -1.21 -14.01
N TYR A 175 28.78 -2.50 -14.07
CA TYR A 175 28.71 -3.35 -12.90
C TYR A 175 30.10 -3.58 -12.28
N LEU A 176 31.10 -3.88 -13.12
CA LEU A 176 32.52 -4.02 -12.72
C LEU A 176 33.05 -2.79 -11.99
N ARG A 177 32.67 -1.59 -12.44
CA ARG A 177 33.14 -0.33 -11.83
C ARG A 177 32.45 0.03 -10.50
N LYS A 178 31.21 -0.38 -10.27
CA LYS A 178 30.40 0.15 -9.16
C LYS A 178 30.01 -0.85 -8.08
N GLY A 179 29.77 -2.11 -8.42
CA GLY A 179 29.15 -3.07 -7.51
C GLY A 179 29.79 -4.44 -7.47
N PHE A 180 30.50 -4.83 -8.53
CA PHE A 180 31.06 -6.17 -8.68
C PHE A 180 31.97 -6.58 -7.52
N TRP A 181 32.90 -5.70 -7.10
CA TRP A 181 33.89 -6.04 -6.07
C TRP A 181 33.26 -6.39 -4.72
N LEU A 182 32.19 -5.71 -4.33
CA LEU A 182 31.45 -6.03 -3.09
C LEU A 182 30.81 -7.42 -3.19
N ASP A 183 30.11 -7.69 -4.30
CA ASP A 183 29.47 -8.99 -4.51
C ASP A 183 30.50 -10.12 -4.62
N PHE A 184 31.63 -9.86 -5.30
CA PHE A 184 32.72 -10.81 -5.48
C PHE A 184 33.34 -11.21 -4.14
N VAL A 185 33.73 -10.25 -3.31
CA VAL A 185 34.31 -10.52 -1.99
C VAL A 185 33.32 -11.27 -1.09
N ALA A 186 32.03 -10.92 -1.13
CA ALA A 186 30.98 -11.61 -0.38
C ALA A 186 30.75 -13.07 -0.83
N ALA A 187 31.02 -13.37 -2.11
CA ALA A 187 30.82 -14.69 -2.73
C ALA A 187 32.03 -15.65 -2.57
N LEU A 188 33.19 -15.16 -2.13
CA LEU A 188 34.37 -16.02 -1.94
C LEU A 188 34.09 -17.07 -0.86
N PRO A 189 34.35 -18.37 -1.06
CA PRO A 189 34.11 -19.41 -0.05
C PRO A 189 35.27 -19.53 0.96
N LEU A 190 35.62 -18.41 1.63
CA LEU A 190 36.80 -18.33 2.50
C LEU A 190 36.76 -19.31 3.69
N PRO A 191 35.66 -19.52 4.43
CA PRO A 191 35.56 -20.50 5.50
C PRO A 191 35.79 -21.92 5.00
N GLN A 192 35.29 -22.28 3.82
CA GLN A 192 35.49 -23.60 3.24
C GLN A 192 36.96 -23.82 2.86
N VAL A 193 37.59 -22.83 2.21
CA VAL A 193 39.03 -22.87 1.91
C VAL A 193 39.85 -22.99 3.19
N LEU A 194 39.52 -22.17 4.21
CA LEU A 194 40.16 -22.23 5.52
C LEU A 194 40.03 -23.62 6.13
N ILE A 195 38.83 -24.17 6.18
CA ILE A 195 38.55 -25.43 6.88
C ILE A 195 39.19 -26.63 6.19
N TRP A 196 39.13 -26.71 4.86
CA TRP A 196 39.61 -27.89 4.14
C TRP A 196 41.08 -27.83 3.75
N ILE A 197 41.69 -26.64 3.70
CA ILE A 197 43.09 -26.46 3.29
C ILE A 197 43.94 -25.97 4.46
N VAL A 198 43.55 -24.86 5.07
CA VAL A 198 44.40 -24.16 6.05
C VAL A 198 44.39 -24.86 7.41
N ILE A 199 43.24 -25.26 7.95
CA ILE A 199 43.15 -25.95 9.25
C ILE A 199 43.95 -27.27 9.21
N PRO A 200 43.79 -28.16 8.21
CA PRO A 200 44.63 -29.34 8.05
C PRO A 200 46.12 -29.02 7.94
N ALA A 201 46.50 -27.97 7.21
CA ALA A 201 47.89 -27.54 7.09
C ALA A 201 48.48 -26.96 8.40
N LEU A 202 47.63 -26.45 9.28
CA LEU A 202 48.01 -25.95 10.61
C LEU A 202 47.94 -27.03 11.70
N ARG A 203 47.49 -28.26 11.39
CA ARG A 203 47.45 -29.36 12.37
C ARG A 203 48.85 -29.65 12.91
N GLY A 204 49.00 -29.64 14.24
CA GLY A 204 50.28 -29.79 14.93
C GLY A 204 50.97 -28.47 15.33
N SER A 205 50.48 -27.32 14.83
CA SER A 205 50.87 -25.99 15.33
C SER A 205 50.04 -25.59 16.55
N THR A 206 50.44 -24.53 17.27
CA THR A 206 49.71 -24.08 18.46
C THR A 206 48.26 -23.71 18.12
N MET A 207 47.29 -24.23 18.90
CA MET A 207 45.85 -24.01 18.67
C MET A 207 45.44 -22.53 18.60
N ALA A 208 46.22 -21.62 19.19
CA ALA A 208 46.01 -20.18 19.01
C ALA A 208 46.09 -19.72 17.56
N ASN A 209 47.03 -20.25 16.75
CA ASN A 209 47.16 -19.84 15.36
C ASN A 209 45.89 -20.24 14.59
N THR A 210 45.43 -21.47 14.77
CA THR A 210 44.20 -21.97 14.13
C THR A 210 42.98 -21.13 14.50
N LYS A 211 42.78 -20.80 15.79
CA LYS A 211 41.64 -19.99 16.25
C LYS A 211 41.71 -18.54 15.75
N ASN A 212 42.88 -17.91 15.78
CA ASN A 212 43.06 -16.54 15.29
C ASN A 212 42.78 -16.42 13.79
N VAL A 213 43.28 -17.39 13.02
CA VAL A 213 43.04 -17.47 11.59
C VAL A 213 41.55 -17.69 11.32
N LEU A 214 40.89 -18.61 12.05
CA LEU A 214 39.45 -18.84 11.96
C LEU A 214 38.65 -17.57 12.21
N ARG A 215 38.93 -16.86 13.31
CA ARG A 215 38.28 -15.59 13.66
C ARG A 215 38.44 -14.55 12.55
N PHE A 216 39.67 -14.37 12.05
CA PHE A 216 39.97 -13.37 11.03
C PHE A 216 39.17 -13.61 9.75
N PHE A 217 39.19 -14.83 9.21
CA PHE A 217 38.48 -15.15 7.95
C PHE A 217 36.96 -15.02 8.08
N ILE A 218 36.39 -15.46 9.20
CA ILE A 218 34.94 -15.34 9.45
C ILE A 218 34.55 -13.86 9.49
N ILE A 219 35.24 -13.03 10.28
CA ILE A 219 34.93 -11.60 10.39
C ILE A 219 35.12 -10.88 9.05
N PHE A 220 36.25 -11.15 8.36
CA PHE A 220 36.56 -10.54 7.07
C PHE A 220 35.47 -10.80 6.04
N GLN A 221 34.89 -12.00 6.05
CA GLN A 221 33.84 -12.37 5.10
C GLN A 221 32.44 -11.92 5.55
N TYR A 222 32.19 -11.88 6.86
CA TYR A 222 30.92 -11.46 7.44
C TYR A 222 30.60 -10.00 7.09
N ILE A 223 31.59 -9.10 7.17
CA ILE A 223 31.40 -7.66 6.93
C ILE A 223 30.85 -7.35 5.53
N PRO A 224 31.47 -7.80 4.41
CA PRO A 224 30.93 -7.61 3.07
C PRO A 224 29.49 -8.10 2.90
N ARG A 225 29.15 -9.24 3.52
CA ARG A 225 27.80 -9.82 3.44
C ARG A 225 26.76 -8.98 4.17
N LEU A 226 27.12 -8.42 5.32
CA LEU A 226 26.28 -7.48 6.05
C LEU A 226 26.08 -6.20 5.25
N VAL A 227 27.17 -5.64 4.70
CA VAL A 227 27.13 -4.40 3.90
C VAL A 227 26.26 -4.57 2.66
N LEU A 228 26.23 -5.76 2.05
CA LEU A 228 25.44 -6.08 0.86
C LEU A 228 23.91 -6.01 1.10
N ILE A 229 23.44 -6.19 2.34
CA ILE A 229 22.00 -6.11 2.66
C ILE A 229 21.48 -4.69 2.47
N PHE A 230 22.22 -3.65 2.86
CA PHE A 230 21.75 -2.25 2.75
C PHE A 230 21.34 -1.82 1.32
N PRO A 231 22.20 -1.98 0.28
CA PRO A 231 21.81 -1.63 -1.08
C PRO A 231 20.71 -2.53 -1.63
N LEU A 232 20.65 -3.81 -1.22
CA LEU A 232 19.59 -4.74 -1.62
C LEU A 232 18.23 -4.31 -1.05
N SER A 233 18.16 -4.04 0.26
CA SER A 233 16.97 -3.54 0.93
C SER A 233 16.52 -2.20 0.37
N SER A 234 17.46 -1.28 0.08
CA SER A 234 17.15 -0.01 -0.57
C SER A 234 16.54 -0.18 -1.97
N GLN A 235 17.01 -1.16 -2.75
CA GLN A 235 16.43 -1.47 -4.07
C GLN A 235 15.01 -2.03 -3.96
N ILE A 236 14.76 -2.90 -2.98
CA ILE A 236 13.42 -3.46 -2.72
C ILE A 236 12.48 -2.32 -2.31
N VAL A 237 12.85 -1.52 -1.30
CA VAL A 237 12.04 -0.38 -0.82
C VAL A 237 11.73 0.62 -1.95
N LYS A 238 12.69 0.91 -2.83
CA LYS A 238 12.44 1.81 -3.98
C LYS A 238 11.47 1.23 -5.00
N ALA A 239 11.36 -0.08 -5.11
CA ALA A 239 10.47 -0.75 -6.05
C ALA A 239 9.07 -0.97 -5.49
N THR A 240 8.96 -1.37 -4.22
CA THR A 240 7.69 -1.77 -3.58
C THR A 240 7.19 -0.78 -2.53
N GLY A 241 7.92 0.30 -2.25
CA GLY A 241 7.64 1.26 -1.17
C GLY A 241 8.04 0.76 0.22
N VAL A 242 7.97 -0.56 0.45
CA VAL A 242 8.26 -1.23 1.72
C VAL A 242 9.11 -2.49 1.48
N VAL A 243 9.94 -2.89 2.45
CA VAL A 243 10.68 -4.18 2.36
C VAL A 243 9.71 -5.36 2.32
N THR A 244 8.63 -5.26 3.10
CA THR A 244 7.61 -6.30 3.28
C THR A 244 6.23 -5.70 3.04
N GLU A 245 5.39 -6.40 2.28
CA GLU A 245 4.04 -5.93 1.91
C GLU A 245 3.09 -5.81 3.10
N THR A 246 3.34 -6.55 4.19
CA THR A 246 2.50 -6.54 5.38
C THR A 246 3.28 -5.99 6.58
N ALA A 247 2.56 -5.28 7.46
CA ALA A 247 3.12 -4.74 8.70
C ALA A 247 3.71 -5.84 9.60
N TRP A 248 3.04 -6.99 9.70
CA TRP A 248 3.50 -8.16 10.46
C TRP A 248 4.81 -8.74 9.93
N ALA A 249 4.95 -8.87 8.60
CA ALA A 249 6.21 -9.32 8.02
C ALA A 249 7.35 -8.31 8.29
N GLY A 250 7.05 -7.00 8.30
CA GLY A 250 8.01 -5.96 8.64
C GLY A 250 8.48 -6.04 10.09
N ALA A 251 7.55 -6.27 11.02
CA ALA A 251 7.87 -6.50 12.43
C ALA A 251 8.70 -7.78 12.63
N ALA A 252 8.31 -8.89 11.98
CA ALA A 252 9.05 -10.15 12.03
C ALA A 252 10.48 -10.02 11.48
N TYR A 253 10.65 -9.29 10.37
CA TYR A 253 11.96 -9.00 9.79
C TYR A 253 12.87 -8.23 10.76
N ASN A 254 12.36 -7.20 11.43
CA ASN A 254 13.14 -6.44 12.42
C ASN A 254 13.49 -7.27 13.66
N LEU A 255 12.54 -8.07 14.15
CA LEU A 255 12.79 -9.00 15.26
C LEU A 255 13.87 -10.02 14.90
N MET A 256 13.83 -10.58 13.69
CA MET A 256 14.83 -11.53 13.21
C MET A 256 16.22 -10.89 13.13
N LEU A 257 16.35 -9.64 12.68
CA LEU A 257 17.63 -8.91 12.70
C LEU A 257 18.16 -8.72 14.12
N TYR A 258 17.28 -8.42 15.08
CA TYR A 258 17.65 -8.30 16.49
C TYR A 258 18.12 -9.64 17.06
N MET A 259 17.38 -10.72 16.80
CA MET A 259 17.76 -12.09 17.20
C MET A 259 19.08 -12.53 16.56
N LEU A 260 19.34 -12.13 15.32
CA LEU A 260 20.60 -12.39 14.62
C LEU A 260 21.77 -11.67 15.31
N ALA A 261 21.60 -10.41 15.72
CA ALA A 261 22.60 -9.68 16.50
C ALA A 261 22.90 -10.36 17.85
N SER A 262 21.86 -10.83 18.55
CA SER A 262 22.00 -11.61 19.78
C SER A 262 22.76 -12.92 19.56
N HIS A 263 22.46 -13.64 18.47
CA HIS A 263 23.18 -14.85 18.07
C HIS A 263 24.67 -14.59 17.83
N ILE A 264 25.01 -13.55 17.05
CA ILE A 264 26.40 -13.17 16.79
C ILE A 264 27.13 -12.83 18.08
N LEU A 265 26.47 -12.05 18.96
CA LEU A 265 27.05 -11.66 20.24
C LEU A 265 27.33 -12.89 21.12
N GLY A 266 26.38 -13.82 21.21
CA GLY A 266 26.55 -15.08 21.93
C GLY A 266 27.67 -15.96 21.38
N ALA A 267 27.79 -16.06 20.06
CA ALA A 267 28.85 -16.82 19.39
C ALA A 267 30.24 -16.19 19.60
N CYS A 268 30.34 -14.85 19.53
CA CYS A 268 31.58 -14.14 19.87
C CYS A 268 31.96 -14.37 21.34
N TRP A 269 31.01 -14.29 22.26
CA TRP A 269 31.24 -14.56 23.68
C TRP A 269 31.73 -15.99 23.93
N TYR A 270 31.18 -17.00 23.23
CA TYR A 270 31.65 -18.38 23.31
C TYR A 270 33.14 -18.50 22.93
N LEU A 271 33.53 -17.94 21.77
CA LEU A 271 34.91 -18.01 21.30
C LEU A 271 35.86 -17.29 22.27
N LEU A 272 35.48 -16.10 22.74
CA LEU A 272 36.24 -15.33 23.73
C LEU A 272 36.35 -16.07 25.07
N SER A 273 35.33 -16.83 25.47
CA SER A 273 35.39 -17.68 26.66
C SER A 273 36.45 -18.78 26.54
N ILE A 274 36.56 -19.42 25.36
CA ILE A 274 37.62 -20.40 25.10
C ILE A 274 39.00 -19.74 25.06
N GLU A 275 39.13 -18.55 24.48
CA GLU A 275 40.39 -17.78 24.53
C GLU A 275 40.77 -17.41 25.96
N ARG A 276 39.82 -17.02 26.80
CA ARG A 276 40.05 -16.71 28.22
C ARG A 276 40.45 -17.95 29.01
N GLN A 277 39.82 -19.09 28.74
CA GLN A 277 40.16 -20.38 29.36
C GLN A 277 41.58 -20.83 28.98
N GLU A 278 41.96 -20.74 27.70
CA GLU A 278 43.33 -21.03 27.25
C GLU A 278 44.35 -20.05 27.84
N ALA A 279 43.99 -18.77 27.98
CA ALA A 279 44.88 -17.78 28.59
C ALA A 279 45.18 -18.11 30.07
N CYS A 280 44.21 -18.65 30.81
CA CYS A 280 44.48 -19.18 32.15
C CYS A 280 45.47 -20.35 32.09
N TRP A 281 45.24 -21.31 31.21
CA TRP A 281 46.14 -22.46 31.05
C TRP A 281 47.57 -22.05 30.72
N ARG A 282 47.74 -21.05 29.86
CA ARG A 282 49.06 -20.48 29.55
C ARG A 282 49.69 -19.81 30.76
N SER A 283 48.94 -19.06 31.57
CA SER A 283 49.50 -18.49 32.80
C SER A 283 50.00 -19.56 33.78
N VAL A 284 49.34 -20.71 33.88
CA VAL A 284 49.84 -21.85 34.68
C VAL A 284 51.09 -22.45 34.04
N CYS A 285 51.07 -22.66 32.72
CA CYS A 285 52.21 -23.18 31.96
C CYS A 285 53.47 -22.29 32.08
N ASP A 286 53.27 -20.97 32.09
CA ASP A 286 54.33 -19.96 32.23
C ASP A 286 54.97 -19.96 33.63
N LEU A 287 54.24 -20.43 34.64
CA LEU A 287 54.79 -20.66 35.99
C LEU A 287 55.60 -21.96 36.05
N GLU A 288 55.20 -22.97 35.28
CA GLU A 288 55.84 -24.29 35.22
C GLU A 288 57.05 -24.38 34.26
N LYS A 289 57.36 -23.28 33.54
CA LYS A 289 58.44 -22.97 32.56
C LYS A 289 59.21 -24.11 31.89
N SER A 290 59.77 -25.05 32.63
CA SER A 290 60.55 -26.18 32.12
C SER A 290 59.72 -27.42 31.81
N PHE A 291 58.54 -27.59 32.42
CA PHE A 291 57.76 -28.83 32.34
C PHE A 291 56.56 -28.74 31.39
N CYS A 292 56.12 -27.53 31.06
CA CYS A 292 54.94 -27.29 30.24
C CYS A 292 55.30 -26.73 28.86
N GLN A 293 54.62 -27.20 27.82
CA GLN A 293 54.71 -26.65 26.46
C GLN A 293 53.32 -26.26 25.99
N TYR A 294 53.15 -25.10 25.34
CA TYR A 294 51.84 -24.67 24.82
C TYR A 294 51.22 -25.65 23.82
N GLY A 295 52.03 -26.49 23.18
CA GLY A 295 51.53 -27.58 22.32
C GLY A 295 50.71 -28.64 23.06
N PHE A 296 50.85 -28.76 24.39
CA PHE A 296 50.09 -29.72 25.19
C PHE A 296 48.59 -29.40 25.26
N PHE A 297 48.20 -28.15 24.98
CA PHE A 297 46.78 -27.75 24.90
C PHE A 297 46.08 -28.18 23.60
N ASP A 298 46.80 -28.80 22.66
CA ASP A 298 46.22 -29.45 21.48
C ASP A 298 45.79 -30.88 21.83
N CYS A 299 44.52 -31.23 21.59
CA CYS A 299 44.03 -32.57 21.90
C CYS A 299 44.70 -33.68 21.07
N HIS A 300 45.39 -33.34 19.96
CA HIS A 300 46.17 -34.32 19.22
C HIS A 300 47.35 -34.89 20.04
N ARG A 301 47.89 -34.11 20.98
CA ARG A 301 49.00 -34.50 21.88
C ARG A 301 48.54 -35.15 23.19
N VAL A 302 47.25 -35.47 23.33
CA VAL A 302 46.68 -36.13 24.52
C VAL A 302 47.40 -37.44 24.85
N LYS A 303 47.78 -38.19 23.82
CA LYS A 303 48.41 -39.51 23.97
C LYS A 303 49.93 -39.44 24.09
N ASP A 304 50.54 -38.26 23.99
CA ASP A 304 51.98 -38.08 24.09
C ASP A 304 52.44 -38.30 25.53
N ALA A 305 53.43 -39.18 25.74
CA ALA A 305 53.88 -39.57 27.08
C ALA A 305 54.29 -38.37 27.95
N LEU A 306 55.00 -37.38 27.39
CA LEU A 306 55.40 -36.16 28.09
C LEU A 306 54.22 -35.31 28.55
N ARG A 307 53.18 -35.20 27.72
CA ARG A 307 51.95 -34.48 28.06
C ARG A 307 51.20 -35.19 29.17
N VAL A 308 51.08 -36.52 29.10
CA VAL A 308 50.38 -37.32 30.12
C VAL A 308 51.06 -37.18 31.48
N SER A 309 52.39 -37.27 31.52
CA SER A 309 53.15 -37.03 32.76
C SER A 309 52.98 -35.62 33.31
N TRP A 310 52.97 -34.61 32.43
CA TRP A 310 52.77 -33.22 32.82
C TRP A 310 51.35 -33.00 33.40
N PHE A 311 50.31 -33.48 32.71
CA PHE A 311 48.92 -33.28 33.14
C PHE A 311 48.63 -33.91 34.51
N MET A 312 49.19 -35.09 34.79
CA MET A 312 49.06 -35.75 36.10
C MET A 312 49.81 -35.02 37.22
N ALA A 313 50.88 -34.30 36.90
CA ALA A 313 51.67 -33.54 37.87
C ALA A 313 51.18 -32.10 38.07
N SER A 314 50.46 -31.54 37.09
CA SER A 314 50.01 -30.14 37.10
C SER A 314 48.72 -29.96 37.90
N ASN A 315 48.61 -28.83 38.62
CA ASN A 315 47.39 -28.42 39.32
C ASN A 315 46.46 -27.55 38.45
N ILE A 316 46.65 -27.58 37.12
CA ILE A 316 46.00 -26.68 36.16
C ILE A 316 44.46 -26.70 36.24
N THR A 317 43.85 -27.86 36.44
CA THR A 317 42.39 -28.00 36.50
C THR A 317 41.79 -27.26 37.70
N ASN A 318 42.47 -27.28 38.85
CA ASN A 318 42.01 -26.57 40.04
C ASN A 318 42.32 -25.07 39.97
N LEU A 319 43.51 -24.70 39.48
CA LEU A 319 43.91 -23.30 39.33
C LEU A 319 43.05 -22.54 38.30
N CYS A 320 42.65 -23.19 37.22
CA CYS A 320 41.82 -22.61 36.17
C CYS A 320 40.33 -22.94 36.33
N SER A 321 39.86 -23.04 37.57
CA SER A 321 38.43 -23.08 37.92
C SER A 321 37.99 -21.72 38.45
N PRO A 322 36.87 -21.14 37.99
CA PRO A 322 36.35 -19.89 38.55
C PRO A 322 35.99 -19.96 40.05
N ASN A 323 35.80 -21.18 40.56
CA ASN A 323 35.46 -21.43 41.97
C ASN A 323 36.69 -21.83 42.80
N ALA A 324 37.91 -21.65 42.28
CA ALA A 324 39.13 -21.94 43.02
C ALA A 324 39.29 -20.95 44.18
N ASN A 325 39.59 -21.44 45.37
CA ASN A 325 39.74 -20.61 46.58
C ASN A 325 40.87 -19.57 46.50
N ASP A 326 41.82 -19.78 45.59
CA ASP A 326 43.07 -19.01 45.54
C ASP A 326 42.98 -17.74 44.67
N ASP A 327 41.81 -17.42 44.10
CA ASP A 327 41.59 -16.27 43.20
C ASP A 327 42.66 -16.16 42.07
N PHE A 328 43.23 -17.30 41.67
CA PHE A 328 44.40 -17.36 40.78
C PHE A 328 44.16 -16.67 39.44
N TYR A 329 42.95 -16.82 38.88
CA TYR A 329 42.59 -16.26 37.59
C TYR A 329 41.16 -15.71 37.57
N GLN A 330 41.03 -14.42 37.28
CA GLN A 330 39.73 -13.75 37.20
C GLN A 330 39.10 -13.92 35.81
N PHE A 331 38.08 -14.76 35.70
CA PHE A 331 37.36 -14.99 34.44
C PHE A 331 36.34 -13.90 34.08
N GLY A 332 35.86 -13.12 35.07
CA GLY A 332 34.87 -12.05 34.87
C GLY A 332 33.64 -12.51 34.09
N ILE A 333 33.30 -11.80 33.01
CA ILE A 333 32.10 -12.08 32.18
C ILE A 333 32.13 -13.47 31.50
N TYR A 334 33.28 -14.16 31.50
CA TYR A 334 33.47 -15.48 30.92
C TYR A 334 33.38 -16.60 31.96
N ALA A 335 33.23 -16.29 33.26
CA ALA A 335 33.17 -17.27 34.33
C ALA A 335 32.03 -18.28 34.11
N ASP A 336 30.85 -17.79 33.72
CA ASP A 336 29.65 -18.60 33.44
C ASP A 336 29.90 -19.72 32.43
N ALA A 337 30.76 -19.47 31.43
CA ALA A 337 31.05 -20.46 30.39
C ALA A 337 31.81 -21.67 30.95
N VAL A 338 32.69 -21.44 31.93
CA VAL A 338 33.52 -22.47 32.56
C VAL A 338 32.75 -23.16 33.68
N THR A 339 32.06 -22.42 34.55
CA THR A 339 31.26 -22.98 35.66
C THR A 339 30.12 -23.86 35.14
N SER A 340 29.45 -23.43 34.08
CA SER A 340 28.34 -24.18 33.47
C SER A 340 28.80 -25.21 32.42
N LYS A 341 30.12 -25.41 32.26
CA LYS A 341 30.72 -26.34 31.29
C LYS A 341 30.19 -26.16 29.85
N VAL A 342 29.94 -24.90 29.46
CA VAL A 342 29.39 -24.57 28.13
C VAL A 342 30.37 -24.97 27.03
N THR A 343 31.67 -24.75 27.26
CA THR A 343 32.75 -25.04 26.30
C THR A 343 32.92 -26.53 25.97
N SER A 344 32.56 -27.43 26.91
CA SER A 344 32.62 -28.89 26.73
C SER A 344 31.26 -29.55 26.44
N SER A 345 30.15 -28.83 26.59
CA SER A 345 28.80 -29.38 26.35
C SER A 345 28.53 -29.77 24.88
N ALA A 346 27.43 -30.49 24.64
CA ALA A 346 26.96 -30.80 23.28
C ALA A 346 26.51 -29.53 22.52
N PHE A 347 26.54 -29.58 21.18
CA PHE A 347 26.29 -28.42 20.31
C PHE A 347 24.98 -27.68 20.62
N PHE A 348 23.85 -28.40 20.74
CA PHE A 348 22.55 -27.76 21.01
C PHE A 348 22.54 -27.03 22.35
N ASN A 349 23.11 -27.63 23.41
CA ASN A 349 23.13 -27.04 24.73
C ASN A 349 23.99 -25.76 24.75
N LYS A 350 25.20 -25.80 24.20
CA LYS A 350 26.03 -24.57 24.10
C LYS A 350 25.38 -23.51 23.22
N TYR A 351 24.78 -23.90 22.09
CA TYR A 351 24.15 -22.96 21.17
C TYR A 351 23.03 -22.18 21.85
N PHE A 352 22.06 -22.87 22.48
CA PHE A 352 20.94 -22.21 23.13
C PHE A 352 21.38 -21.39 24.35
N PHE A 353 22.39 -21.86 25.09
CA PHE A 353 22.96 -21.10 26.20
C PHE A 353 23.59 -19.78 25.72
N CYS A 354 24.41 -19.84 24.67
CA CYS A 354 25.07 -18.66 24.09
C CYS A 354 24.07 -17.71 23.43
N LEU A 355 23.05 -18.23 22.74
CA LEU A 355 21.96 -17.43 22.20
C LEU A 355 21.20 -16.69 23.31
N TRP A 356 20.86 -17.39 24.40
CA TRP A 356 20.22 -16.80 25.57
C TRP A 356 21.11 -15.74 26.22
N TRP A 357 22.42 -16.00 26.36
CA TRP A 357 23.38 -15.03 26.90
C TRP A 357 23.43 -13.75 26.05
N GLY A 358 23.51 -13.90 24.72
CA GLY A 358 23.51 -12.78 23.79
C GLY A 358 22.21 -11.99 23.80
N LEU A 359 21.06 -12.69 23.85
CA LEU A 359 19.75 -12.05 23.92
C LEU A 359 19.55 -11.30 25.24
N ARG A 360 19.83 -11.95 26.37
CA ARG A 360 19.74 -11.37 27.72
C ARG A 360 20.52 -10.06 27.78
N ASN A 361 21.80 -10.08 27.41
CA ASN A 361 22.67 -8.91 27.56
C ASN A 361 22.35 -7.80 26.55
N LEU A 362 21.92 -8.13 25.33
CA LEU A 362 21.50 -7.12 24.36
C LEU A 362 20.19 -6.44 24.78
N SER A 363 19.25 -7.20 25.35
CA SER A 363 17.97 -6.67 25.84
C SER A 363 18.08 -5.92 27.17
N SER A 364 19.01 -6.33 28.05
CA SER A 364 19.27 -5.67 29.33
C SER A 364 20.39 -4.63 29.27
N LEU A 365 20.81 -4.19 28.08
CA LEU A 365 21.88 -3.19 27.88
C LEU A 365 23.20 -3.53 28.59
N GLY A 366 23.49 -4.81 28.79
CA GLY A 366 24.68 -5.28 29.50
C GLY A 366 24.68 -5.06 31.01
N GLN A 367 23.57 -4.63 31.64
CA GLN A 367 23.52 -4.28 33.07
C GLN A 367 23.91 -5.43 34.03
N GLY A 368 23.81 -6.69 33.61
CA GLY A 368 24.18 -7.85 34.41
C GLY A 368 25.63 -8.34 34.23
N LEU A 369 26.45 -7.66 33.43
CA LEU A 369 27.82 -8.08 33.16
C LEU A 369 28.76 -7.70 34.31
N LEU A 370 29.29 -8.71 35.00
CA LEU A 370 30.31 -8.55 36.04
C LEU A 370 31.71 -8.65 35.41
N THR A 371 32.33 -7.51 35.14
CA THR A 371 33.67 -7.42 34.54
C THR A 371 34.77 -7.49 35.60
N SER A 372 35.88 -8.16 35.29
CA SER A 372 37.13 -7.99 36.02
C SER A 372 37.83 -6.68 35.61
N THR A 373 39.03 -6.42 36.16
CA THR A 373 39.89 -5.31 35.72
C THR A 373 40.52 -5.53 34.34
N HIS A 374 40.19 -6.63 33.66
CA HIS A 374 40.70 -6.93 32.33
C HIS A 374 40.12 -5.99 31.27
N VAL A 375 40.98 -5.20 30.62
CA VAL A 375 40.61 -4.22 29.59
C VAL A 375 39.76 -4.84 28.47
N GLY A 376 40.07 -6.06 28.04
CA GLY A 376 39.30 -6.76 27.00
C GLY A 376 37.84 -7.03 27.40
N GLU A 377 37.58 -7.36 28.66
CA GLU A 377 36.22 -7.59 29.18
C GLU A 377 35.44 -6.29 29.25
N ILE A 378 36.07 -5.22 29.74
CA ILE A 378 35.47 -3.89 29.81
C ILE A 378 35.10 -3.39 28.41
N MET A 379 35.99 -3.57 27.42
CA MET A 379 35.70 -3.21 26.03
C MET A 379 34.52 -3.99 25.45
N VAL A 380 34.43 -5.31 25.71
CA VAL A 380 33.28 -6.13 25.29
C VAL A 380 32.00 -5.64 25.97
N ALA A 381 32.04 -5.34 27.27
CA ALA A 381 30.88 -4.83 28.00
C ALA A 381 30.39 -3.48 27.45
N ILE A 382 31.31 -2.54 27.14
CA ILE A 382 30.97 -1.26 26.50
C ILE A 382 30.31 -1.48 25.13
N VAL A 383 30.86 -2.37 24.31
CA VAL A 383 30.30 -2.71 22.99
C VAL A 383 28.90 -3.32 23.14
N VAL A 384 28.69 -4.22 24.10
CA VAL A 384 27.38 -4.83 24.37
C VAL A 384 26.37 -3.79 24.81
N ALA A 385 26.73 -2.90 25.73
CA ALA A 385 25.85 -1.84 26.22
C ALA A 385 25.44 -0.87 25.11
N THR A 386 26.40 -0.43 24.29
CA THR A 386 26.17 0.50 23.18
C THR A 386 25.34 -0.13 22.05
N LEU A 387 25.67 -1.37 21.64
CA LEU A 387 24.91 -2.11 20.64
C LEU A 387 23.50 -2.44 21.15
N GLY A 388 23.36 -2.83 22.41
CA GLY A 388 22.07 -3.11 23.04
C GLY A 388 21.14 -1.91 22.98
N LEU A 389 21.66 -0.73 23.35
CA LEU A 389 20.88 0.51 23.33
C LEU A 389 20.38 0.86 21.93
N VAL A 390 21.30 0.86 20.95
CA VAL A 390 20.97 1.23 19.56
C VAL A 390 20.00 0.23 18.94
N LEU A 391 20.28 -1.07 19.04
CA LEU A 391 19.47 -2.10 18.39
C LEU A 391 18.09 -2.23 19.03
N PHE A 392 17.99 -2.10 20.36
CA PHE A 392 16.70 -2.16 21.05
C PHE A 392 15.84 -0.93 20.74
N ALA A 393 16.43 0.27 20.69
CA ALA A 393 15.72 1.48 20.27
C ALA A 393 15.21 1.38 18.82
N LEU A 394 16.05 0.87 17.90
CA LEU A 394 15.65 0.63 16.50
C LEU A 394 14.52 -0.39 16.39
N LEU A 395 14.55 -1.46 17.19
CA LEU A 395 13.49 -2.48 17.21
C LEU A 395 12.15 -1.85 17.61
N ILE A 396 12.11 -1.12 18.73
CA ILE A 396 10.89 -0.46 19.23
C ILE A 396 10.40 0.59 18.23
N GLY A 397 11.27 1.47 17.74
CA GLY A 397 10.90 2.53 16.80
C GLY A 397 10.36 2.01 15.48
N ASN A 398 10.98 0.96 14.92
CA ASN A 398 10.49 0.31 13.70
C ASN A 398 9.16 -0.40 13.95
N MET A 399 9.03 -1.13 15.06
CA MET A 399 7.76 -1.78 15.42
C MET A 399 6.63 -0.76 15.57
N GLN A 400 6.87 0.37 16.24
CA GLN A 400 5.90 1.44 16.37
C GLN A 400 5.47 2.00 15.00
N THR A 401 6.43 2.24 14.10
CA THR A 401 6.16 2.75 12.74
C THR A 401 5.25 1.80 11.95
N TYR A 402 5.54 0.49 11.99
CA TYR A 402 4.71 -0.51 11.30
C TYR A 402 3.31 -0.62 11.92
N LEU A 403 3.19 -0.61 13.24
CA LEU A 403 1.89 -0.66 13.91
C LEU A 403 1.06 0.59 13.59
N GLN A 404 1.65 1.79 13.67
CA GLN A 404 0.99 3.05 13.36
C GLN A 404 0.52 3.12 11.90
N SER A 405 1.29 2.57 10.95
CA SER A 405 0.88 2.55 9.54
C SER A 405 -0.46 1.84 9.30
N THR A 406 -0.82 0.87 10.16
CA THR A 406 -2.10 0.17 10.09
C THR A 406 -3.25 0.94 10.75
N THR A 407 -2.94 1.82 11.71
CA THR A 407 -3.93 2.59 12.49
C THR A 407 -4.15 4.01 11.99
N VAL A 408 -3.36 4.52 11.03
CA VAL A 408 -3.43 5.92 10.54
C VAL A 408 -4.86 6.38 10.26
N ARG A 409 -5.63 5.63 9.47
CA ARG A 409 -7.01 6.04 9.12
C ARG A 409 -7.95 6.07 10.33
N LEU A 410 -7.78 5.14 11.27
CA LEU A 410 -8.57 5.11 12.50
C LEU A 410 -8.19 6.26 13.43
N GLU A 411 -6.91 6.63 13.47
CA GLU A 411 -6.42 7.78 14.21
C GLU A 411 -6.92 9.09 13.61
N GLU A 412 -6.85 9.26 12.28
CA GLU A 412 -7.44 10.42 11.58
C GLU A 412 -8.93 10.57 11.87
N TRP A 413 -9.68 9.47 11.87
CA TRP A 413 -11.09 9.48 12.27
C TRP A 413 -11.29 9.87 13.74
N ARG A 414 -10.48 9.31 14.64
CA ARG A 414 -10.55 9.61 16.08
C ARG A 414 -10.25 11.09 16.35
N VAL A 415 -9.25 11.66 15.68
CA VAL A 415 -8.90 13.07 15.77
C VAL A 415 -10.05 13.93 15.27
N LYS A 416 -10.55 13.69 14.04
CA LYS A 416 -11.70 14.43 13.49
C LYS A 416 -12.93 14.37 14.39
N ARG A 417 -13.25 13.20 14.95
CA ARG A 417 -14.37 13.05 15.89
C ARG A 417 -14.16 13.88 17.16
N THR A 418 -12.95 13.89 17.70
CA THR A 418 -12.62 14.68 18.89
C THR A 418 -12.75 16.18 18.60
N ASP A 419 -12.26 16.62 17.44
CA ASP A 419 -12.36 18.01 17.00
C ASP A 419 -13.83 18.43 16.80
N THR A 420 -14.66 17.57 16.19
CA THR A 420 -16.11 17.82 16.07
C THR A 420 -16.76 17.93 17.44
N GLU A 421 -16.48 17.04 18.39
CA GLU A 421 -17.04 17.11 19.75
C GLU A 421 -16.64 18.38 20.49
N GLN A 422 -15.35 18.75 20.42
CA GLN A 422 -14.85 19.99 21.01
C GLN A 422 -15.51 21.22 20.39
N TRP A 423 -15.65 21.24 19.07
CA TRP A 423 -16.35 22.31 18.36
C TRP A 423 -17.82 22.40 18.77
N MET A 424 -18.53 21.27 18.86
CA MET A 424 -19.93 21.22 19.30
C MET A 424 -20.10 21.71 20.74
N HIS A 425 -19.16 21.37 21.63
CA HIS A 425 -19.16 21.82 23.02
C HIS A 425 -18.88 23.32 23.11
N HIS A 426 -17.85 23.81 22.41
CA HIS A 426 -17.48 25.22 22.37
C HIS A 426 -18.63 26.10 21.83
N ARG A 427 -19.36 25.61 20.83
CA ARG A 427 -20.56 26.28 20.28
C ARG A 427 -21.83 26.07 21.10
N GLN A 428 -21.76 25.34 22.21
CA GLN A 428 -22.88 25.06 23.10
C GLN A 428 -24.11 24.49 22.37
N LEU A 429 -23.88 23.60 21.39
CA LEU A 429 -25.00 23.04 20.61
C LEU A 429 -25.96 22.25 21.52
N PRO A 430 -27.29 22.29 21.27
CA PRO A 430 -28.25 21.47 21.99
C PRO A 430 -27.94 19.96 21.87
N PRO A 431 -28.26 19.13 22.88
CA PRO A 431 -27.93 17.71 22.90
C PRO A 431 -28.50 16.94 21.70
N GLU A 432 -29.73 17.26 21.28
CA GLU A 432 -30.40 16.65 20.12
C GLU A 432 -29.64 16.92 18.81
N LEU A 433 -29.11 18.14 18.64
CA LEU A 433 -28.33 18.50 17.46
C LEU A 433 -26.98 17.79 17.46
N ARG A 434 -26.34 17.66 18.63
CA ARG A 434 -25.09 16.89 18.76
C ARG A 434 -25.28 15.43 18.39
N GLU A 435 -26.38 14.82 18.82
CA GLU A 435 -26.70 13.44 18.44
C GLU A 435 -26.89 13.29 16.94
N THR A 436 -27.57 14.25 16.30
CA THR A 436 -27.77 14.27 14.84
C THR A 436 -26.44 14.37 14.09
N VAL A 437 -25.53 15.26 14.53
CA VAL A 437 -24.18 15.38 13.95
C VAL A 437 -23.39 14.08 14.12
N ARG A 438 -23.42 13.46 15.31
CA ARG A 438 -22.74 12.17 15.57
C ARG A 438 -23.23 11.05 14.67
N LYS A 439 -24.56 10.94 14.49
CA LYS A 439 -25.18 9.96 13.58
C LYS A 439 -24.71 10.18 12.14
N TYR A 440 -24.71 11.43 11.69
CA TYR A 440 -24.22 11.79 10.36
C TYR A 440 -22.73 11.46 10.17
N ASP A 441 -21.86 11.86 11.10
CA ASP A 441 -20.42 11.57 11.01
C ASP A 441 -20.12 10.07 11.03
N GLN A 442 -20.87 9.31 11.84
CA GLN A 442 -20.75 7.85 11.89
C GLN A 442 -21.19 7.21 10.56
N TYR A 443 -22.33 7.60 10.03
CA TYR A 443 -22.84 7.11 8.75
C TYR A 443 -21.87 7.45 7.60
N LYS A 444 -21.44 8.71 7.52
CA LYS A 444 -20.47 9.17 6.53
C LYS A 444 -19.19 8.35 6.57
N TRP A 445 -18.66 8.06 7.76
CA TRP A 445 -17.47 7.21 7.91
C TRP A 445 -17.71 5.78 7.43
N LEU A 446 -18.87 5.19 7.73
CA LEU A 446 -19.20 3.83 7.29
C LEU A 446 -19.38 3.74 5.77
N ALA A 447 -20.03 4.74 5.17
CA ALA A 447 -20.28 4.81 3.73
C ALA A 447 -18.97 5.05 2.94
N THR A 448 -18.16 6.04 3.33
CA THR A 448 -16.97 6.44 2.54
C THR A 448 -15.66 5.81 3.02
N ARG A 449 -15.65 5.13 4.18
CA ARG A 449 -14.43 4.63 4.87
C ARG A 449 -13.35 5.70 5.05
N GLY A 450 -13.77 6.95 5.18
CA GLY A 450 -12.87 8.10 5.36
C GLY A 450 -12.23 8.62 4.07
N VAL A 451 -12.62 8.10 2.90
CA VAL A 451 -12.09 8.55 1.62
C VAL A 451 -12.86 9.78 1.16
N ASP A 452 -12.14 10.81 0.75
CA ASP A 452 -12.70 11.96 0.04
C ASP A 452 -12.68 11.65 -1.47
N GLU A 453 -13.84 11.28 -2.00
CA GLU A 453 -14.00 10.89 -3.41
C GLU A 453 -13.66 12.04 -4.36
N GLU A 454 -13.97 13.29 -4.02
CA GLU A 454 -13.63 14.42 -4.88
C GLU A 454 -12.13 14.66 -4.93
N ALA A 455 -11.44 14.56 -3.79
CA ALA A 455 -9.98 14.70 -3.74
C ALA A 455 -9.29 13.57 -4.53
N LEU A 456 -9.81 12.34 -4.42
CA LEU A 456 -9.30 11.19 -5.18
C LEU A 456 -9.46 11.41 -6.70
N LEU A 457 -10.64 11.82 -7.15
CA LEU A 457 -10.92 12.07 -8.57
C LEU A 457 -10.16 13.27 -9.12
N LYS A 458 -9.89 14.31 -8.32
CA LYS A 458 -9.07 15.47 -8.72
C LYS A 458 -7.61 15.09 -9.01
N GLY A 459 -7.11 13.98 -8.44
CA GLY A 459 -5.76 13.46 -8.71
C GLY A 459 -5.62 12.74 -10.05
N LEU A 460 -6.72 12.44 -10.75
CA LEU A 460 -6.72 11.70 -12.01
C LEU A 460 -6.78 12.65 -13.23
N PRO A 461 -6.22 12.24 -14.39
CA PRO A 461 -6.45 12.92 -15.67
C PRO A 461 -7.94 13.10 -15.97
N VAL A 462 -8.27 14.17 -16.70
CA VAL A 462 -9.66 14.57 -16.98
C VAL A 462 -10.45 13.45 -17.65
N ASP A 463 -9.86 12.74 -18.61
CA ASP A 463 -10.52 11.65 -19.35
C ASP A 463 -10.93 10.50 -18.42
N LEU A 464 -10.01 10.04 -17.56
CA LEU A 464 -10.30 8.98 -16.57
C LEU A 464 -11.35 9.43 -15.55
N ARG A 465 -11.27 10.69 -15.10
CA ARG A 465 -12.26 11.24 -14.19
C ARG A 465 -13.66 11.24 -14.83
N ARG A 466 -13.77 11.60 -16.11
CA ARG A 466 -15.02 11.58 -16.87
C ARG A 466 -15.56 10.16 -17.00
N ASP A 467 -14.72 9.20 -17.39
CA ASP A 467 -15.12 7.81 -17.56
C ASP A 467 -15.63 7.18 -16.26
N ILE A 468 -14.94 7.44 -15.13
CA ILE A 468 -15.36 6.97 -13.81
C ILE A 468 -16.71 7.60 -13.43
N LYS A 469 -16.84 8.92 -13.54
CA LYS A 469 -18.10 9.60 -13.20
C LYS A 469 -19.22 9.06 -14.06
N ARG A 470 -19.04 8.99 -15.38
CA ARG A 470 -20.00 8.41 -16.32
C ARG A 470 -20.43 7.01 -15.90
N HIS A 471 -19.49 6.13 -15.56
CA HIS A 471 -19.81 4.78 -15.11
C HIS A 471 -20.68 4.76 -13.84
N LEU A 472 -20.47 5.71 -12.92
CA LEU A 472 -21.21 5.77 -11.65
C LEU A 472 -22.61 6.38 -11.77
N CYS A 473 -22.81 7.37 -12.66
CA CYS A 473 -24.05 8.17 -12.70
C CYS A 473 -24.91 8.01 -13.95
N LEU A 474 -24.39 7.47 -15.05
CA LEU A 474 -25.09 7.53 -16.34
C LEU A 474 -26.49 6.88 -16.28
N ASP A 475 -26.61 5.72 -15.65
CA ASP A 475 -27.89 5.01 -15.54
C ASP A 475 -28.92 5.80 -14.70
N LEU A 476 -28.46 6.49 -13.66
CA LEU A 476 -29.31 7.35 -12.83
C LEU A 476 -29.75 8.60 -13.58
N VAL A 477 -28.84 9.22 -14.35
CA VAL A 477 -29.15 10.40 -15.17
C VAL A 477 -30.13 10.04 -16.28
N ARG A 478 -29.93 8.91 -16.97
CA ARG A 478 -30.85 8.41 -18.00
C ARG A 478 -32.22 8.02 -17.45
N GLY A 479 -32.31 7.68 -16.16
CA GLY A 479 -33.59 7.51 -15.46
C GLY A 479 -34.50 8.73 -15.55
N VAL A 480 -33.95 9.93 -15.77
CA VAL A 480 -34.72 11.15 -16.02
C VAL A 480 -35.12 11.20 -17.51
N PRO A 481 -36.42 11.13 -17.86
CA PRO A 481 -36.87 11.02 -19.26
C PRO A 481 -36.51 12.22 -20.16
N LEU A 482 -36.19 13.36 -19.53
CA LEU A 482 -35.67 14.55 -20.21
C LEU A 482 -34.22 14.34 -20.65
N PHE A 483 -33.38 13.81 -19.77
CA PHE A 483 -31.96 13.59 -20.03
C PHE A 483 -31.73 12.41 -20.97
N ASP A 484 -32.61 11.41 -20.97
CA ASP A 484 -32.56 10.30 -21.92
C ASP A 484 -32.65 10.73 -23.41
N GLN A 485 -33.17 11.93 -23.69
CA GLN A 485 -33.21 12.49 -25.06
C GLN A 485 -32.01 13.38 -25.41
N MET A 486 -31.13 13.61 -24.44
CA MET A 486 -29.92 14.40 -24.64
C MET A 486 -28.88 13.58 -25.42
N ASP A 487 -28.03 14.28 -26.18
CA ASP A 487 -26.85 13.64 -26.74
C ASP A 487 -25.89 13.16 -25.65
N GLU A 488 -25.03 12.20 -25.99
CA GLU A 488 -24.05 11.64 -25.06
C GLU A 488 -23.11 12.71 -24.48
N ARG A 489 -22.79 13.76 -25.26
CA ARG A 489 -21.85 14.81 -24.82
C ARG A 489 -22.38 15.57 -23.63
N MET A 490 -23.66 15.84 -23.62
CA MET A 490 -24.26 16.63 -22.57
C MET A 490 -24.74 15.74 -21.41
N LEU A 491 -25.06 14.46 -21.64
CA LEU A 491 -25.13 13.46 -20.56
C LEU A 491 -23.80 13.38 -19.80
N ASP A 492 -22.67 13.34 -20.51
CA ASP A 492 -21.35 13.36 -19.90
C ASP A 492 -21.11 14.66 -19.13
N ALA A 493 -21.53 15.81 -19.67
CA ALA A 493 -21.41 17.11 -19.01
C ALA A 493 -22.23 17.20 -17.71
N ILE A 494 -23.38 16.54 -17.64
CA ILE A 494 -24.19 16.39 -16.40
C ILE A 494 -23.44 15.50 -15.42
N CYS A 495 -23.00 14.32 -15.89
CA CYS A 495 -22.31 13.35 -15.06
C CYS A 495 -21.03 13.92 -14.42
N GLU A 496 -20.27 14.75 -15.14
CA GLU A 496 -19.10 15.44 -14.60
C GLU A 496 -19.41 16.42 -13.46
N ARG A 497 -20.62 16.99 -13.43
CA ARG A 497 -21.06 18.00 -12.46
C ARG A 497 -21.74 17.42 -11.22
N LEU A 498 -22.16 16.15 -11.29
CA LEU A 498 -22.73 15.47 -10.15
C LEU A 498 -21.71 15.34 -9.00
N LYS A 499 -22.22 15.57 -7.78
CA LYS A 499 -21.49 15.43 -6.52
C LYS A 499 -22.18 14.42 -5.60
N PRO A 500 -21.44 13.60 -4.85
CA PRO A 500 -22.05 12.68 -3.90
C PRO A 500 -22.70 13.46 -2.74
N ALA A 501 -23.88 13.00 -2.32
CA ALA A 501 -24.67 13.53 -1.22
C ALA A 501 -25.13 12.39 -0.30
N LEU A 502 -25.04 12.62 1.02
CA LEU A 502 -25.43 11.66 2.05
C LEU A 502 -26.45 12.30 2.99
N CYS A 503 -27.52 11.58 3.30
CA CYS A 503 -28.51 12.01 4.28
C CYS A 503 -28.76 10.91 5.31
N THR A 504 -28.85 11.26 6.58
CA THR A 504 -29.28 10.35 7.65
C THR A 504 -30.80 10.28 7.72
N GLU A 505 -31.35 9.24 8.34
CA GLU A 505 -32.79 9.12 8.62
C GLU A 505 -33.34 10.34 9.37
N GLY A 506 -34.55 10.77 9.01
CA GLY A 506 -35.27 11.87 9.67
C GLY A 506 -34.90 13.26 9.15
N THR A 507 -33.90 13.37 8.27
CA THR A 507 -33.43 14.63 7.69
C THR A 507 -34.46 15.19 6.71
N PHE A 508 -34.76 16.48 6.82
CA PHE A 508 -35.55 17.21 5.84
C PHE A 508 -34.61 17.74 4.77
N LEU A 509 -34.76 17.25 3.53
CA LEU A 509 -33.94 17.68 2.40
C LEU A 509 -34.43 19.02 1.87
N VAL A 510 -35.74 19.19 1.77
CA VAL A 510 -36.40 20.44 1.38
C VAL A 510 -37.79 20.50 2.02
N ARG A 511 -38.27 21.68 2.42
CA ARG A 511 -39.67 21.87 2.87
C ARG A 511 -40.49 22.55 1.78
N GLU A 512 -41.80 22.32 1.81
CA GLU A 512 -42.74 23.00 0.92
C GLU A 512 -42.59 24.54 1.09
N GLY A 513 -42.27 25.24 0.00
CA GLY A 513 -41.99 26.68 -0.02
C GLY A 513 -40.50 27.05 -0.08
N ASP A 514 -39.59 26.18 0.36
CA ASP A 514 -38.14 26.45 0.37
C ASP A 514 -37.57 26.54 -1.06
N PRO A 515 -36.56 27.38 -1.33
CA PRO A 515 -35.93 27.45 -2.65
C PRO A 515 -35.18 26.15 -2.96
N VAL A 516 -35.49 25.54 -4.12
CA VAL A 516 -34.79 24.34 -4.59
C VAL A 516 -33.48 24.75 -5.24
N ASN A 517 -32.37 24.30 -4.66
CA ASN A 517 -30.99 24.64 -5.02
C ASN A 517 -30.24 23.48 -5.68
N GLU A 518 -30.71 22.24 -5.50
CA GLU A 518 -30.13 21.05 -6.11
C GLU A 518 -31.20 20.02 -6.49
N MET A 519 -30.89 19.23 -7.51
CA MET A 519 -31.65 18.05 -7.92
C MET A 519 -30.89 16.81 -7.45
N LEU A 520 -31.57 15.89 -6.77
CA LEU A 520 -30.95 14.69 -6.19
C LEU A 520 -31.39 13.43 -6.95
N PHE A 521 -30.43 12.58 -7.28
CA PHE A 521 -30.62 11.28 -7.93
C PHE A 521 -30.34 10.18 -6.90
N ILE A 522 -31.36 9.41 -6.56
CA ILE A 522 -31.28 8.49 -5.42
C ILE A 522 -30.62 7.19 -5.85
N ILE A 523 -29.47 6.88 -5.24
CA ILE A 523 -28.75 5.62 -5.45
C ILE A 523 -29.32 4.56 -4.51
N ARG A 524 -29.45 4.92 -3.24
CA ARG A 524 -29.93 4.05 -2.16
C ARG A 524 -30.71 4.84 -1.13
N GLY A 525 -31.59 4.13 -0.43
CA GLY A 525 -32.45 4.70 0.61
C GLY A 525 -33.81 5.15 0.09
N HIS A 526 -34.64 5.60 1.01
CA HIS A 526 -36.02 6.00 0.74
C HIS A 526 -36.32 7.37 1.35
N LEU A 527 -37.04 8.19 0.59
CA LEU A 527 -37.55 9.48 1.00
C LEU A 527 -39.08 9.47 0.95
N ASP A 528 -39.71 10.17 1.88
CA ASP A 528 -41.12 10.54 1.84
C ASP A 528 -41.25 11.97 1.30
N SER A 529 -42.06 12.15 0.26
CA SER A 529 -42.41 13.44 -0.31
C SER A 529 -43.89 13.72 -0.08
N TYR A 530 -44.25 14.84 0.56
CA TYR A 530 -45.64 15.18 0.84
C TYR A 530 -45.93 16.68 0.72
N THR A 531 -47.17 17.04 0.40
CA THR A 531 -47.61 18.44 0.27
C THR A 531 -49.00 18.64 0.86
N THR A 532 -49.21 19.82 1.44
CA THR A 532 -50.53 20.31 1.90
C THR A 532 -51.09 21.38 0.98
N ASN A 533 -50.42 21.66 -0.15
CA ASN A 533 -50.76 22.69 -1.12
C ASN A 533 -50.98 24.05 -0.44
N GLY A 534 -49.97 24.49 0.31
CA GLY A 534 -49.99 25.73 1.07
C GLY A 534 -50.91 25.72 2.29
N GLY A 535 -51.12 24.56 2.93
CA GLY A 535 -51.96 24.43 4.13
C GLY A 535 -53.46 24.34 3.86
N ARG A 536 -53.87 23.94 2.64
CA ARG A 536 -55.29 23.79 2.29
C ARG A 536 -55.94 22.69 3.14
N ALA A 537 -56.94 23.06 3.94
CA ALA A 537 -57.70 22.10 4.76
C ALA A 537 -58.28 20.96 3.90
N GLY A 538 -57.99 19.71 4.29
CA GLY A 538 -58.45 18.50 3.61
C GLY A 538 -57.65 18.08 2.37
N PHE A 539 -56.52 18.73 2.08
CA PHE A 539 -55.61 18.33 1.00
C PHE A 539 -54.30 17.79 1.57
N PHE A 540 -54.01 16.51 1.31
CA PHE A 540 -52.74 15.87 1.63
C PHE A 540 -52.39 14.90 0.50
N ASN A 541 -51.21 15.05 -0.09
CA ASN A 541 -50.71 14.15 -1.12
C ASN A 541 -49.27 13.75 -0.81
N SER A 542 -49.04 12.46 -0.58
CA SER A 542 -47.74 11.87 -0.31
C SER A 542 -47.30 10.87 -1.39
N CYS A 543 -45.98 10.70 -1.53
CA CYS A 543 -45.33 9.77 -2.44
C CYS A 543 -44.02 9.31 -1.80
N ARG A 544 -43.62 8.06 -2.05
CA ARG A 544 -42.28 7.57 -1.72
C ARG A 544 -41.36 7.73 -2.91
N ILE A 545 -40.10 8.09 -2.63
CA ILE A 545 -39.02 8.21 -3.61
C ILE A 545 -37.95 7.20 -3.19
N GLY A 546 -37.60 6.29 -4.09
CA GLY A 546 -36.65 5.21 -3.84
C GLY A 546 -35.44 5.22 -4.78
N PRO A 547 -34.65 4.15 -4.78
CA PRO A 547 -33.52 3.98 -5.70
C PRO A 547 -33.93 4.11 -7.17
N GLY A 548 -33.21 4.94 -7.93
CA GLY A 548 -33.50 5.24 -9.34
C GLY A 548 -34.46 6.41 -9.56
N ASP A 549 -35.17 6.85 -8.52
CA ASP A 549 -35.97 8.08 -8.57
C ASP A 549 -35.10 9.33 -8.35
N PHE A 550 -35.69 10.50 -8.55
CA PHE A 550 -35.05 11.79 -8.33
C PHE A 550 -36.01 12.80 -7.67
N CYS A 551 -35.46 13.82 -7.01
CA CYS A 551 -36.23 14.96 -6.50
C CYS A 551 -35.61 16.30 -6.91
N GLY A 552 -36.38 17.39 -6.82
CA GLY A 552 -35.99 18.72 -7.30
C GLY A 552 -36.31 18.94 -8.78
N GLU A 553 -37.37 18.31 -9.30
CA GLU A 553 -37.81 18.45 -10.70
C GLU A 553 -38.20 19.89 -11.07
N GLU A 554 -38.52 20.72 -10.08
CA GLU A 554 -38.80 22.15 -10.24
C GLU A 554 -37.64 22.89 -10.94
N LEU A 555 -36.39 22.48 -10.66
CA LEU A 555 -35.21 23.05 -11.29
C LEU A 555 -35.14 22.80 -12.79
N LEU A 556 -35.74 21.73 -13.30
CA LEU A 556 -35.78 21.46 -14.75
C LEU A 556 -36.59 22.54 -15.46
N THR A 557 -37.74 22.93 -14.91
CA THR A 557 -38.58 23.99 -15.52
C THR A 557 -37.88 25.33 -15.52
N TRP A 558 -37.22 25.67 -14.41
CA TRP A 558 -36.46 26.89 -14.25
C TRP A 558 -35.24 26.94 -15.19
N ALA A 559 -34.47 25.86 -15.27
CA ALA A 559 -33.25 25.83 -16.09
C ALA A 559 -33.53 25.82 -17.61
N LEU A 560 -34.68 25.27 -18.03
CA LEU A 560 -35.10 25.24 -19.43
C LEU A 560 -35.76 26.54 -19.92
N ASP A 561 -36.10 27.47 -19.03
CA ASP A 561 -36.61 28.79 -19.42
C ASP A 561 -35.55 29.54 -20.27
N PRO A 562 -35.90 30.11 -21.44
CA PRO A 562 -35.00 30.96 -22.21
C PRO A 562 -34.42 32.13 -21.41
N ARG A 563 -35.13 32.62 -20.39
CA ARG A 563 -34.71 33.70 -19.50
C ARG A 563 -34.94 33.29 -18.04
N PRO A 564 -34.12 32.37 -17.50
CA PRO A 564 -34.31 31.86 -16.15
C PRO A 564 -34.15 33.00 -15.15
N SER A 565 -35.13 33.18 -14.27
CA SER A 565 -35.08 34.17 -13.20
C SER A 565 -33.85 33.97 -12.32
N VAL A 566 -33.35 35.06 -11.73
CA VAL A 566 -32.29 34.98 -10.70
C VAL A 566 -32.80 34.22 -9.47
N ILE A 567 -34.11 34.28 -9.21
CA ILE A 567 -34.78 33.60 -8.11
C ILE A 567 -34.96 32.11 -8.48
N LEU A 568 -34.55 31.23 -7.57
CA LEU A 568 -34.75 29.78 -7.66
C LEU A 568 -36.22 29.41 -7.43
N PRO A 569 -36.72 28.32 -8.04
CA PRO A 569 -38.09 27.88 -7.83
C PRO A 569 -38.30 27.40 -6.39
N SER A 570 -39.45 27.75 -5.80
CA SER A 570 -39.87 27.19 -4.50
C SER A 570 -40.32 25.74 -4.66
N SER A 571 -39.97 24.92 -3.69
CA SER A 571 -40.38 23.51 -3.65
C SER A 571 -41.88 23.39 -3.43
N THR A 572 -42.52 22.52 -4.20
CA THR A 572 -43.96 22.26 -4.07
C THR A 572 -44.30 21.25 -2.98
N ARG A 573 -43.29 20.56 -2.42
CA ARG A 573 -43.47 19.43 -1.50
C ARG A 573 -42.37 19.44 -0.44
N THR A 574 -42.67 18.92 0.73
CA THR A 574 -41.65 18.59 1.73
C THR A 574 -41.08 17.21 1.42
N VAL A 575 -39.75 17.08 1.38
CA VAL A 575 -39.04 15.81 1.18
C VAL A 575 -38.23 15.48 2.43
N LYS A 576 -38.49 14.31 3.01
CA LYS A 576 -37.87 13.85 4.26
C LYS A 576 -37.29 12.45 4.06
N SER A 577 -36.09 12.18 4.59
CA SER A 577 -35.51 10.84 4.58
C SER A 577 -36.16 9.91 5.61
N ILE A 578 -36.50 8.70 5.16
CA ILE A 578 -37.03 7.60 5.99
C ILE A 578 -35.89 6.67 6.41
N SER A 579 -34.91 6.50 5.53
CA SER A 579 -33.70 5.73 5.81
C SER A 579 -32.47 6.61 5.58
N GLU A 580 -31.30 6.05 5.87
CA GLU A 580 -30.05 6.57 5.34
C GLU A 580 -30.10 6.55 3.79
N VAL A 581 -29.69 7.65 3.16
CA VAL A 581 -29.83 7.88 1.72
C VAL A 581 -28.47 8.24 1.14
N GLU A 582 -28.14 7.61 0.02
CA GLU A 582 -27.00 7.94 -0.82
C GLU A 582 -27.55 8.45 -2.15
N ALA A 583 -27.11 9.64 -2.56
CA ALA A 583 -27.58 10.30 -3.76
C ALA A 583 -26.44 11.00 -4.50
N PHE A 584 -26.65 11.31 -5.76
CA PHE A 584 -25.88 12.34 -6.46
C PHE A 584 -26.68 13.65 -6.50
N ALA A 585 -26.03 14.78 -6.27
CA ALA A 585 -26.60 16.12 -6.35
C ALA A 585 -26.13 16.83 -7.62
N LEU A 586 -27.06 17.43 -8.35
CA LEU A 586 -26.81 18.38 -9.43
C LEU A 586 -27.28 19.77 -8.98
N ILE A 587 -26.33 20.68 -8.81
CA ILE A 587 -26.60 22.03 -8.32
C ILE A 587 -27.30 22.85 -9.42
N ALA A 588 -28.19 23.77 -9.02
CA ALA A 588 -28.96 24.61 -9.93
C ALA A 588 -28.09 25.37 -10.96
N GLU A 589 -26.95 25.93 -10.54
CA GLU A 589 -26.02 26.65 -11.43
C GLU A 589 -25.44 25.74 -12.52
N ASP A 590 -25.09 24.51 -12.15
CA ASP A 590 -24.56 23.49 -13.04
C ASP A 590 -25.63 22.99 -14.03
N LEU A 591 -26.86 22.79 -13.56
CA LEU A 591 -27.99 22.45 -14.42
C LEU A 591 -28.30 23.59 -15.40
N LYS A 592 -28.31 24.84 -14.94
CA LYS A 592 -28.50 26.03 -15.79
C LYS A 592 -27.42 26.13 -16.86
N PHE A 593 -26.17 25.86 -16.49
CA PHE A 593 -25.06 25.82 -17.44
C PHE A 593 -25.30 24.77 -18.53
N VAL A 594 -25.65 23.53 -18.16
CA VAL A 594 -25.92 22.47 -19.14
C VAL A 594 -27.15 22.81 -20.00
N ALA A 595 -28.24 23.26 -19.39
CA ALA A 595 -29.46 23.63 -20.10
C ALA A 595 -29.22 24.79 -21.09
N SER A 596 -28.33 25.73 -20.78
CA SER A 596 -27.98 26.83 -21.69
C SER A 596 -27.32 26.36 -22.99
N GLN A 597 -26.54 25.28 -22.95
CA GLN A 597 -25.94 24.64 -24.14
C GLN A 597 -26.98 23.86 -24.97
N PHE A 598 -28.09 23.52 -24.33
CA PHE A 598 -29.11 22.60 -24.81
C PHE A 598 -30.43 23.26 -25.23
N ARG A 599 -30.41 24.58 -25.52
CA ARG A 599 -31.56 25.38 -25.97
C ARG A 599 -32.17 24.95 -27.32
N ARG A 600 -31.97 23.69 -27.74
CA ARG A 600 -32.63 23.02 -28.86
C ARG A 600 -33.63 21.95 -28.44
N LEU A 601 -33.86 21.72 -27.14
CA LEU A 601 -34.89 20.80 -26.61
C LEU A 601 -36.35 21.31 -26.82
N HIS A 602 -36.60 22.19 -27.80
CA HIS A 602 -37.94 22.64 -28.17
C HIS A 602 -38.64 21.62 -29.05
N SER A 603 -39.07 20.50 -28.46
CA SER A 603 -40.02 19.58 -29.10
C SER A 603 -41.34 19.57 -28.35
N LYS A 604 -42.46 19.56 -29.09
CA LYS A 604 -43.79 19.27 -28.50
C LYS A 604 -43.76 17.95 -27.70
N GLN A 605 -42.90 17.00 -28.10
CA GLN A 605 -42.70 15.74 -27.39
C GLN A 605 -42.10 15.93 -25.99
N LEU A 606 -41.20 16.89 -25.81
CA LEU A 606 -40.55 17.16 -24.53
C LEU A 606 -41.51 17.79 -23.53
N ARG A 607 -42.34 18.73 -23.99
CA ARG A 607 -43.48 19.24 -23.20
C ARG A 607 -44.40 18.11 -22.75
N HIS A 608 -44.73 17.19 -23.66
CA HIS A 608 -45.60 16.06 -23.34
C HIS A 608 -44.94 15.12 -22.32
N LYS A 609 -43.67 14.75 -22.48
CA LYS A 609 -42.95 13.92 -21.51
C LYS A 609 -42.84 14.62 -20.16
N PHE A 610 -42.52 15.91 -20.13
CA PHE A 610 -42.45 16.68 -18.88
C PHE A 610 -43.80 16.64 -18.13
N ARG A 611 -44.91 16.90 -18.82
CA ARG A 611 -46.26 16.78 -18.24
C ARG A 611 -46.61 15.37 -17.80
N PHE A 612 -46.16 14.35 -18.53
CA PHE A 612 -46.46 12.95 -18.24
C PHE A 612 -45.67 12.43 -17.03
N TYR A 613 -44.42 12.85 -16.84
CA TYR A 613 -43.54 12.35 -15.78
C TYR A 613 -43.53 13.22 -14.51
N SER A 614 -43.82 14.51 -14.63
CA SER A 614 -43.86 15.40 -13.45
C SER A 614 -44.94 14.98 -12.46
N HIS A 615 -44.54 14.81 -11.20
CA HIS A 615 -45.48 14.53 -10.11
C HIS A 615 -46.50 15.65 -9.93
N HIS A 616 -46.10 16.89 -10.21
CA HIS A 616 -46.98 18.05 -10.12
C HIS A 616 -48.11 18.00 -11.17
N TRP A 617 -47.78 17.72 -12.43
CA TRP A 617 -48.78 17.57 -13.49
C TRP A 617 -49.70 16.38 -13.28
N ARG A 618 -49.16 15.25 -12.81
CA ARG A 618 -49.96 14.06 -12.42
C ARG A 618 -50.93 14.39 -11.30
N THR A 619 -50.47 15.12 -10.27
CA THR A 619 -51.30 15.54 -9.14
C THR A 619 -52.39 16.50 -9.58
N TRP A 620 -52.03 17.52 -10.38
CA TRP A 620 -53.00 18.47 -10.93
C TRP A 620 -54.04 17.76 -11.80
N ALA A 621 -53.61 16.86 -12.69
CA ALA A 621 -54.51 16.08 -13.54
C ALA A 621 -55.44 15.20 -12.70
N ALA A 622 -54.91 14.49 -11.70
CA ALA A 622 -55.71 13.69 -10.77
C ALA A 622 -56.74 14.56 -10.02
N CYS A 623 -56.34 15.71 -9.50
CA CYS A 623 -57.24 16.64 -8.81
C CYS A 623 -58.29 17.24 -9.74
N PHE A 624 -57.92 17.55 -10.98
CA PHE A 624 -58.82 18.08 -12.00
C PHE A 624 -59.87 17.03 -12.38
N ILE A 625 -59.45 15.78 -12.62
CA ILE A 625 -60.34 14.63 -12.87
C ILE A 625 -61.25 14.41 -11.66
N GLN A 626 -60.72 14.41 -10.44
CA GLN A 626 -61.50 14.27 -9.21
C GLN A 626 -62.53 15.39 -9.05
N ALA A 627 -62.16 16.65 -9.32
CA ALA A 627 -63.07 17.79 -9.25
C ALA A 627 -64.16 17.71 -10.32
N ALA A 628 -63.81 17.34 -11.55
CA ALA A 628 -64.74 17.11 -12.64
C ALA A 628 -65.73 15.98 -12.31
N TRP A 629 -65.23 14.87 -11.76
CA TRP A 629 -66.05 13.75 -11.29
C TRP A 629 -67.01 14.15 -10.17
N ARG A 630 -66.54 14.90 -9.17
CA ARG A 630 -67.39 15.43 -8.08
C ARG A 630 -68.48 16.36 -8.62
N ARG A 631 -68.16 17.23 -9.59
CA ARG A 631 -69.14 18.09 -10.27
C ARG A 631 -70.16 17.27 -11.05
N HIS A 632 -69.72 16.24 -11.79
CA HIS A 632 -70.61 15.33 -12.51
C HIS A 632 -71.56 14.60 -11.55
N LYS A 633 -71.04 14.03 -10.46
CA LYS A 633 -71.83 13.37 -9.41
C LYS A 633 -72.87 14.31 -8.79
N LYS A 634 -72.48 15.55 -8.47
CA LYS A 634 -73.40 16.58 -7.94
C LYS A 634 -74.49 16.94 -8.96
N ARG A 635 -74.14 17.11 -10.24
CA ARG A 635 -75.11 17.36 -11.32
C ARG A 635 -76.08 16.20 -11.49
N LYS A 636 -75.59 14.95 -11.46
CA LYS A 636 -76.42 13.75 -11.53
C LYS A 636 -77.39 13.65 -10.36
N GLN A 637 -76.92 13.90 -9.13
CA GLN A 637 -77.78 13.94 -7.94
C GLN A 637 -78.83 15.05 -8.01
N VAL A 638 -78.48 16.26 -8.47
CA VAL A 638 -79.45 17.36 -8.65
C VAL A 638 -80.46 17.05 -9.74
N ALA A 639 -80.03 16.41 -10.84
CA ALA A 639 -80.93 15.98 -11.91
C ALA A 639 -81.89 14.87 -11.44
N GLU A 640 -81.41 13.90 -10.66
CA GLU A 640 -82.23 12.86 -10.03
C GLU A 640 -83.23 13.46 -9.03
N LEU A 641 -82.84 14.46 -8.23
CA LEU A 641 -83.74 15.19 -7.34
C LEU A 641 -84.80 16.01 -8.09
N ARG A 642 -84.41 16.69 -9.18
CA ARG A 642 -85.37 17.44 -10.04
C ARG A 642 -86.34 16.50 -10.75
N ALA A 643 -85.87 15.36 -11.25
CA ALA A 643 -86.74 14.34 -11.85
C ALA A 643 -87.74 13.77 -10.84
N ARG A 644 -87.34 13.62 -9.56
CA ARG A 644 -88.26 13.25 -8.47
C ARG A 644 -89.27 14.37 -8.14
N ALA A 645 -88.87 15.64 -8.20
CA ALA A 645 -89.76 16.76 -7.90
C ALA A 645 -90.82 17.02 -8.99
N ILE A 646 -90.46 16.84 -10.27
CA ILE A 646 -91.39 17.06 -11.40
C ILE A 646 -92.52 16.02 -11.44
N ASN A 647 -92.32 14.82 -10.86
CA ASN A 647 -93.36 13.80 -10.78
C ASN A 647 -94.38 14.00 -9.64
N VAL A 648 -94.23 15.04 -8.80
CA VAL A 648 -95.02 15.13 -7.56
C VAL A 648 -96.06 16.26 -7.52
N ASN A 649 -95.97 17.43 -8.16
CA ASN A 649 -97.05 18.43 -8.05
C ASN A 649 -97.15 19.48 -9.18
N ILE A 650 -98.39 19.68 -9.65
CA ILE A 650 -98.93 20.84 -10.36
C ILE A 650 -99.39 21.85 -9.29
N ALA A 651 -98.65 22.94 -9.08
CA ALA A 651 -99.14 24.25 -8.61
C ALA A 651 -97.97 25.16 -8.17
N GLU A 652 -98.01 26.38 -8.71
CA GLU A 652 -97.30 27.63 -8.34
C GLU A 652 -95.79 27.79 -8.63
N PRO A 653 -95.38 28.93 -9.24
CA PRO A 653 -93.98 29.26 -9.48
C PRO A 653 -93.41 30.10 -8.33
N GLU A 654 -92.54 29.50 -7.51
CA GLU A 654 -91.68 30.26 -6.59
C GLU A 654 -90.31 30.56 -7.21
N THR A 655 -89.88 31.79 -6.97
CA THR A 655 -88.65 32.46 -7.40
C THR A 655 -87.38 31.75 -6.91
N PRO A 656 -86.26 31.83 -7.67
CA PRO A 656 -85.09 31.01 -7.38
C PRO A 656 -84.29 31.60 -6.20
N THR A 657 -84.28 30.90 -5.07
CA THR A 657 -83.31 31.13 -3.99
C THR A 657 -81.89 30.87 -4.48
N ARG A 658 -81.05 31.89 -4.36
CA ARG A 658 -79.58 31.87 -4.51
C ARG A 658 -78.98 30.59 -3.90
N THR A 659 -78.50 29.69 -4.74
CA THR A 659 -77.63 28.60 -4.30
C THR A 659 -76.24 29.12 -4.02
N ASP A 660 -75.85 28.91 -2.77
CA ASP A 660 -74.53 29.06 -2.19
C ASP A 660 -73.40 28.62 -3.15
N SER A 661 -72.62 29.60 -3.60
CA SER A 661 -71.38 29.39 -4.35
C SER A 661 -70.30 28.91 -3.39
N GLY A 662 -70.36 27.63 -3.02
CA GLY A 662 -69.24 26.95 -2.37
C GLY A 662 -68.03 26.99 -3.28
N LEU A 663 -67.11 27.92 -2.97
CA LEU A 663 -65.87 28.21 -3.67
C LEU A 663 -64.96 26.97 -3.63
N VAL A 664 -65.14 26.04 -4.56
CA VAL A 664 -64.11 25.03 -4.85
C VAL A 664 -62.99 25.76 -5.58
N SER A 665 -62.06 26.34 -4.83
CA SER A 665 -60.82 26.87 -5.41
C SER A 665 -60.14 25.76 -6.20
N SER A 666 -60.10 25.93 -7.52
CA SER A 666 -59.40 25.03 -8.43
C SER A 666 -57.92 25.00 -8.06
N LEU A 667 -57.28 23.83 -8.05
CA LEU A 667 -55.82 23.77 -8.02
C LEU A 667 -55.28 24.66 -9.15
N GLN A 668 -54.34 25.54 -8.81
CA GLN A 668 -53.68 26.38 -9.80
C GLN A 668 -52.99 25.46 -10.82
N LYS A 669 -53.20 25.75 -12.10
CA LYS A 669 -52.56 25.00 -13.17
C LYS A 669 -51.04 25.13 -12.99
N PRO A 670 -50.28 24.02 -13.00
CA PRO A 670 -48.83 24.05 -13.03
C PRO A 670 -48.32 25.03 -14.09
N ALA A 671 -47.33 25.85 -13.74
CA ALA A 671 -46.67 26.69 -14.72
C ALA A 671 -46.08 25.79 -15.82
N GLU A 672 -46.40 26.10 -17.07
CA GLU A 672 -45.72 25.51 -18.22
C GLU A 672 -44.45 26.32 -18.46
N PRO A 673 -43.28 25.68 -18.65
CA PRO A 673 -42.13 26.40 -19.14
C PRO A 673 -42.50 27.03 -20.49
N ASP A 674 -42.20 28.31 -20.67
CA ASP A 674 -42.42 28.96 -21.95
C ASP A 674 -41.34 28.49 -22.93
N PHE A 675 -41.75 27.60 -23.84
CA PHE A 675 -40.89 27.04 -24.86
C PHE A 675 -40.99 27.81 -26.18
N SER A 676 -41.50 29.04 -26.19
CA SER A 676 -41.53 29.92 -27.35
C SER A 676 -40.23 30.74 -27.38
N VAL A 677 -39.38 30.50 -28.38
CA VAL A 677 -38.35 31.45 -28.76
C VAL A 677 -38.91 32.18 -29.98
N ASP A 678 -39.14 33.49 -29.84
CA ASP A 678 -39.28 34.38 -30.99
C ASP A 678 -37.98 34.25 -31.82
N GLU A 679 -38.12 33.95 -33.12
CA GLU A 679 -37.01 33.83 -34.07
C GLU A 679 -36.04 35.02 -34.05
#